data_AF-A0A6A1VWA3-F1
#
_entry.id   AF-A0A6A1VWA3-F1
#
_cell.length_a   1.000
_cell.length_b   1.000
_cell.length_c   1.000
_cell.angle_alpha   90.00
_cell.angle_beta   90.00
_cell.angle_gamma   90.00
#
_symmetry.space_group_name_H-M   'P 1'
#
loop_
_entity.id
_entity.type
_entity.pdbx_description
1 polymer ?
#
loop_
_entity_poly.entity_id
_entity_poly.type
_entity_poly.pdbx_seq_one_letter_code
_entity_poly.pdbx_strand_id
1 'polypeptide(L)'
;MVDIEAPTNKKTHTEAPAILRKAKAPLTLKFEEVVYKIKAEKRGFLWKKERSEEKVILKGVTGIVQPGEILAMLGPSGSGKTTLLTALGGRLGGRLGGCITYNGKPFSNAMKRNTGFVTQDDILYPHLTVTETLVFTSLLRLPNSLTKDEKVQHAESVIEELDLTRCKNSIIGGYLLRGISGGERKRVSLGQEMLLNPSLLLLDEPTSGLDSTTAQRILSILRDLADGGRTIVMTIHQPSSRLFYVFHKVLLLSEGSPLYFGKGSGALRYFSSIGYSPSVAMNPADYLLDLANGISSDDTADQDKIFIKQNLLSAYKDNLAENIKAELKEISSGQNYDGLGDKQSGKWSTTWWQQFCVLFRRGVKERKHESFSGLKIGQVLVVAFLSGLLWWQCDISHLQDQVGLLFFQAAFWGFFPLFQAIFTFPQERMMLEKERSSGMYRLAPYFVSRTVADLPMELILPAGFFTITYWMAGLKPTAGNFLLGLFVLLYSVLVVQGLGLALGAVVMDQKSATALGSVLMLACLLAGGYYVQHVPPFIEWIKYFSISHYTYKLLIGSQFKESNTYPCAPAPSGCCLVREYPAIKKVGLDGQVMGYVALGIMLVGFRFIAYIALMRIGVTKKGAGLNLYFGKGSGAMKYFSSIGYSPSVAMNLADYLLDLANAIKKVGLDGQVTGYVALGIMLEGFRLIAYIALMRIGVTKKFEEVVYNIKARKKEFLCKKRKIRGESDVLERSHRYGRTRRNFRHVRPFGSGKRTLLPALGGPSYSWRGSPPLHFGKGSGAMKYFSSIGYSPSVAMNLADYLLDLANVLGLVLIKLRSKSVFLKLGLKVGNFLG
;
A
#
# COMPACT_ATOMS: atom_id res chain seq x y z
N MET A 1 -48.13 47.47 -10.68
CA MET A 1 -49.55 47.11 -10.83
C MET A 1 -49.58 45.69 -11.38
N VAL A 2 -49.76 44.64 -10.59
CA VAL A 2 -50.68 44.46 -9.45
C VAL A 2 -49.98 43.67 -8.33
N ASP A 3 -50.08 44.18 -7.12
CA ASP A 3 -49.70 43.53 -5.86
C ASP A 3 -50.70 42.41 -5.51
N ILE A 4 -50.21 41.23 -5.10
CA ILE A 4 -50.98 40.27 -4.29
C ILE A 4 -50.06 39.68 -3.22
N GLU A 5 -50.12 40.33 -2.06
CA GLU A 5 -50.08 39.82 -0.69
C GLU A 5 -49.21 38.61 -0.33
N ALA A 6 -48.19 38.90 0.48
CA ALA A 6 -47.43 37.95 1.27
C ALA A 6 -48.30 37.33 2.38
N PRO A 7 -48.31 35.98 2.55
CA PRO A 7 -48.72 35.39 3.80
C PRO A 7 -47.54 35.49 4.78
N THR A 8 -47.68 36.40 5.73
CA THR A 8 -46.93 36.53 6.98
C THR A 8 -47.10 35.29 7.86
N ASN A 9 -46.52 34.17 7.44
CA ASN A 9 -46.35 33.04 8.34
C ASN A 9 -45.03 33.25 9.09
N LYS A 10 -45.13 33.92 10.25
CA LYS A 10 -44.11 33.89 11.31
C LYS A 10 -43.90 32.43 11.70
N LYS A 11 -43.05 31.73 10.95
CA LYS A 11 -42.33 30.57 11.47
C LYS A 11 -41.45 31.14 12.56
N THR A 12 -41.87 30.97 13.81
CA THR A 12 -40.99 30.93 14.97
C THR A 12 -39.66 30.35 14.52
N HIS A 13 -38.62 31.17 14.56
CA HIS A 13 -37.25 30.70 14.52
C HIS A 13 -37.13 29.70 15.67
N THR A 14 -37.31 28.42 15.38
CA THR A 14 -36.84 27.35 16.23
C THR A 14 -35.35 27.62 16.32
N GLU A 15 -34.90 28.09 17.49
CA GLU A 15 -33.49 28.32 17.77
C GLU A 15 -32.68 27.14 17.21
N ALA A 16 -31.73 27.43 16.33
CA ALA A 16 -30.79 26.42 15.86
C ALA A 16 -30.25 25.70 17.12
N PRO A 17 -30.37 24.38 17.19
CA PRO A 17 -30.38 23.73 18.48
C PRO A 17 -29.01 23.91 19.14
N ALA A 18 -29.01 24.35 20.39
CA ALA A 18 -27.85 24.55 21.27
C ALA A 18 -27.02 23.26 21.55
N ILE A 19 -27.22 22.21 20.74
CA ILE A 19 -26.63 20.88 20.84
C ILE A 19 -25.10 20.92 20.78
N LEU A 20 -24.52 21.90 20.09
CA LEU A 20 -23.06 22.05 19.95
C LEU A 20 -22.46 23.05 20.95
N ARG A 21 -23.26 23.79 21.72
CA ARG A 21 -22.73 24.61 22.82
C ARG A 21 -22.34 23.81 24.05
N LYS A 22 -22.83 22.57 24.21
CA LYS A 22 -22.49 21.71 25.34
C LYS A 22 -21.91 20.36 24.88
N ALA A 23 -20.82 19.95 25.53
CA ALA A 23 -20.27 18.61 25.38
C ALA A 23 -21.29 17.55 25.84
N LYS A 24 -21.33 16.41 25.13
CA LYS A 24 -22.19 15.27 25.53
C LYS A 24 -21.88 14.76 26.93
N ALA A 25 -20.59 14.73 27.29
CA ALA A 25 -20.12 14.40 28.62
C ALA A 25 -18.76 15.06 28.86
N PRO A 26 -18.48 15.63 30.04
CA PRO A 26 -17.16 16.13 30.38
C PRO A 26 -16.14 14.97 30.36
N LEU A 27 -14.97 15.21 29.76
CA LEU A 27 -13.91 14.22 29.64
C LEU A 27 -12.56 14.73 30.17
N THR A 28 -12.02 14.07 31.18
CA THR A 28 -10.64 14.23 31.62
C THR A 28 -9.74 13.28 30.84
N LEU A 29 -8.75 13.83 30.15
CA LEU A 29 -7.70 13.06 29.45
C LEU A 29 -6.45 13.02 30.32
N LYS A 30 -5.97 11.82 30.60
CA LYS A 30 -4.80 11.58 31.45
C LYS A 30 -3.81 10.67 30.74
N PHE A 31 -2.53 11.05 30.73
CA PHE A 31 -1.46 10.24 30.15
C PHE A 31 -0.26 10.21 31.10
N GLU A 32 0.25 9.02 31.38
CA GLU A 32 1.30 8.75 32.36
C GLU A 32 2.44 7.97 31.72
N GLU A 33 3.66 8.51 31.83
CA GLU A 33 4.91 7.90 31.36
C GLU A 33 4.81 7.32 29.94
N VAL A 34 4.18 8.06 29.02
CA VAL A 34 3.97 7.59 27.65
C VAL A 34 5.31 7.46 26.93
N VAL A 35 5.67 6.23 26.59
CA VAL A 35 6.89 5.88 25.86
C VAL A 35 6.50 5.26 24.53
N TYR A 36 7.10 5.73 23.45
CA TYR A 36 6.88 5.16 22.13
C TYR A 36 8.19 4.79 21.45
N LYS A 37 8.28 3.54 21.00
CA LYS A 37 9.45 2.99 20.32
C LYS A 37 9.06 2.54 18.92
N ILE A 38 9.80 3.01 17.93
CA ILE A 38 9.70 2.51 16.56
C ILE A 38 10.90 1.62 16.27
N LYS A 39 10.68 0.59 15.46
CA LYS A 39 11.79 -0.15 14.85
C LYS A 39 12.17 0.59 13.60
N ALA A 40 13.36 1.21 13.60
CA ALA A 40 13.88 1.83 12.40
C ALA A 40 14.39 0.72 11.47
N GLU A 41 13.69 0.49 10.36
CA GLU A 41 14.23 -0.31 9.26
C GLU A 41 15.06 0.64 8.38
N LYS A 42 16.38 0.63 8.56
CA LYS A 42 17.30 1.26 7.60
C LYS A 42 17.25 0.43 6.31
N ARG A 43 16.87 1.06 5.20
CA ARG A 43 16.92 0.44 3.86
C ARG A 43 18.38 0.26 3.45
N GLY A 44 18.93 -0.92 3.74
CA GLY A 44 20.18 -1.37 3.14
C GLY A 44 19.95 -1.82 1.69
N PHE A 45 20.80 -1.37 0.78
CA PHE A 45 20.85 -1.88 -0.59
C PHE A 45 21.29 -3.36 -0.56
N LEU A 46 20.39 -4.25 -0.98
CA LEU A 46 20.59 -5.69 -1.19
C LEU A 46 21.16 -6.54 -0.02
N TRP A 47 20.28 -7.41 0.52
CA TRP A 47 20.61 -8.68 1.19
C TRP A 47 21.50 -8.66 2.44
N LYS A 48 21.51 -7.56 3.20
CA LYS A 48 22.00 -7.56 4.59
C LYS A 48 20.88 -7.14 5.53
N LYS A 49 20.37 -8.08 6.32
CA LYS A 49 19.45 -7.79 7.43
C LYS A 49 20.27 -7.13 8.53
N GLU A 50 20.42 -5.82 8.49
CA GLU A 50 21.00 -5.08 9.61
C GLU A 50 20.06 -5.15 10.81
N ARG A 51 20.64 -5.10 12.02
CA ARG A 51 19.88 -5.08 13.28
C ARG A 51 18.90 -3.92 13.22
N SER A 52 17.61 -4.20 13.40
CA SER A 52 16.61 -3.16 13.59
C SER A 52 16.95 -2.39 14.87
N GLU A 53 17.44 -1.16 14.75
CA GLU A 53 17.65 -0.28 15.90
C GLU A 53 16.28 0.21 16.36
N GLU A 54 15.95 0.01 17.64
CA GLU A 54 14.75 0.59 18.23
C GLU A 54 15.03 2.07 18.53
N LYS A 55 14.38 2.97 17.79
CA LYS A 55 14.43 4.41 18.06
C LYS A 55 13.29 4.78 18.99
N VAL A 56 13.63 5.35 20.15
CA VAL A 56 12.65 5.90 21.09
C VAL A 56 12.25 7.29 20.60
N ILE A 57 10.96 7.48 20.35
CA ILE A 57 10.38 8.75 19.87
C ILE A 57 9.76 9.55 21.00
N LEU A 58 9.10 8.89 21.96
CA LEU A 58 8.57 9.52 23.17
C LEU A 58 9.24 8.92 24.40
N LYS A 59 9.71 9.77 25.31
CA LYS A 59 10.57 9.43 26.44
C LYS A 59 9.86 9.70 27.78
N GLY A 60 8.69 9.09 27.99
CA GLY A 60 7.98 9.13 29.27
C GLY A 60 7.26 10.45 29.50
N VAL A 61 6.31 10.78 28.63
CA VAL A 61 5.54 12.03 28.72
C VAL A 61 4.34 11.84 29.64
N THR A 62 4.14 12.79 30.57
CA THR A 62 3.08 12.75 31.59
C THR A 62 2.29 14.06 31.58
N GLY A 63 0.97 14.01 31.75
CA GLY A 63 0.11 15.18 31.81
C GLY A 63 -1.39 14.89 31.90
N ILE A 64 -2.17 15.95 32.14
CA ILE A 64 -3.63 15.91 32.33
C ILE A 64 -4.35 17.12 31.74
N VAL A 65 -5.46 16.87 31.04
CA VAL A 65 -6.34 17.90 30.48
C VAL A 65 -7.74 17.69 30.99
N GLN A 66 -8.29 18.70 31.65
CA GLN A 66 -9.63 18.68 32.22
C GLN A 66 -10.68 19.17 31.21
N PRO A 67 -11.97 18.84 31.42
CA PRO A 67 -13.07 19.37 30.63
C PRO A 67 -13.04 20.90 30.62
N GLY A 68 -13.17 21.50 29.43
CA GLY A 68 -13.12 22.94 29.24
C GLY A 68 -11.71 23.53 29.09
N GLU A 69 -10.66 22.71 29.23
CA GLU A 69 -9.30 23.16 29.00
C GLU A 69 -8.84 22.97 27.55
N ILE A 70 -7.91 23.84 27.15
CA ILE A 70 -7.18 23.77 25.89
C ILE A 70 -5.71 23.54 26.20
N LEU A 71 -5.20 22.38 25.79
CA LEU A 71 -3.78 22.05 25.83
C LEU A 71 -3.12 22.33 24.49
N ALA A 72 -2.15 23.24 24.46
CA ALA A 72 -1.28 23.48 23.30
C ALA A 72 0.05 22.74 23.47
N MET A 73 0.40 21.89 22.51
CA MET A 73 1.69 21.22 22.42
C MET A 73 2.62 22.02 21.53
N LEU A 74 3.72 22.50 22.11
CA LEU A 74 4.77 23.27 21.45
C LEU A 74 6.07 22.46 21.40
N GLY A 75 6.95 22.83 20.46
CA GLY A 75 8.27 22.23 20.34
C GLY A 75 8.75 22.22 18.89
N PRO A 76 10.05 22.04 18.65
CA PRO A 76 10.62 22.05 17.30
C PRO A 76 10.13 20.90 16.42
N SER A 77 10.39 21.00 15.13
CA SER A 77 10.10 19.93 14.16
C SER A 77 10.78 18.63 14.60
N GLY A 78 10.04 17.52 14.59
CA GLY A 78 10.56 16.22 15.03
C GLY A 78 10.61 15.98 16.54
N SER A 79 10.11 16.91 17.38
CA SER A 79 10.08 16.74 18.85
C SER A 79 9.09 15.67 19.36
N GLY A 80 8.23 15.12 18.49
CA GLY A 80 7.26 14.08 18.84
C GLY A 80 5.82 14.56 19.06
N LYS A 81 5.50 15.86 18.83
CA LYS A 81 4.15 16.45 18.97
C LYS A 81 3.04 15.62 18.30
N THR A 82 3.09 15.48 16.98
CA THR A 82 2.14 14.70 16.18
C THR A 82 2.11 13.22 16.60
N THR A 83 3.25 12.67 17.02
CA THR A 83 3.32 11.29 17.52
C THR A 83 2.56 11.12 18.83
N LEU A 84 2.75 12.04 19.79
CA LEU A 84 2.00 12.05 21.04
C LEU A 84 0.51 12.27 20.80
N LEU A 85 0.14 13.24 19.96
CA LEU A 85 -1.26 13.49 19.60
C LEU A 85 -1.93 12.24 18.98
N THR A 86 -1.22 11.55 18.09
CA THR A 86 -1.70 10.31 17.46
C THR A 86 -1.82 9.15 18.46
N ALA A 87 -0.95 9.12 19.48
CA ALA A 87 -1.04 8.18 20.60
C ALA A 87 -2.28 8.44 21.47
N LEU A 88 -2.54 9.71 21.81
CA LEU A 88 -3.74 10.14 22.54
C LEU A 88 -5.04 9.91 21.75
N GLY A 89 -4.97 9.78 20.43
CA GLY A 89 -6.12 9.41 19.60
C GLY A 89 -6.34 7.90 19.46
N GLY A 90 -5.49 7.06 20.06
CA GLY A 90 -5.52 5.60 19.87
C GLY A 90 -5.26 5.16 18.42
N ARG A 91 -4.63 6.03 17.62
CA ARG A 91 -4.34 5.81 16.19
C ARG A 91 -2.91 5.30 15.95
N LEU A 92 -2.07 5.33 16.97
CA LEU A 92 -0.69 4.87 16.88
C LEU A 92 -0.63 3.34 16.87
N GLY A 93 0.13 2.76 15.93
CA GLY A 93 0.50 1.34 15.97
C GLY A 93 1.74 1.10 16.83
N GLY A 94 2.14 -0.16 17.01
CA GLY A 94 3.41 -0.50 17.67
C GLY A 94 3.34 -0.73 19.19
N ARG A 95 4.49 -0.64 19.87
CA ARG A 95 4.62 -0.82 21.32
C ARG A 95 4.59 0.54 22.01
N LEU A 96 3.40 0.93 22.47
CA LEU A 96 3.19 2.04 23.38
C LEU A 96 3.42 1.54 24.82
N GLY A 97 4.33 2.17 25.55
CA GLY A 97 4.47 2.02 27.01
C GLY A 97 3.81 3.19 27.74
N GLY A 98 3.62 3.05 29.05
CA GLY A 98 2.85 4.00 29.87
C GLY A 98 1.34 3.71 29.83
N CYS A 99 0.55 4.61 30.42
CA CYS A 99 -0.91 4.49 30.51
C CYS A 99 -1.60 5.75 29.98
N ILE A 100 -2.60 5.58 29.12
CA ILE A 100 -3.48 6.66 28.66
C ILE A 100 -4.90 6.31 29.06
N THR A 101 -5.52 7.18 29.86
CA THR A 101 -6.88 7.00 30.37
C THR A 101 -7.78 8.18 30.04
N TYR A 102 -9.06 7.88 29.86
CA TYR A 102 -10.14 8.80 29.53
C TYR A 102 -11.21 8.60 30.60
N ASN A 103 -11.36 9.55 31.52
CA ASN A 103 -12.15 9.39 32.76
C ASN A 103 -11.79 8.08 33.51
N GLY A 104 -10.49 7.81 33.68
CA GLY A 104 -9.97 6.61 34.34
C GLY A 104 -10.05 5.30 33.53
N LYS A 105 -10.71 5.29 32.36
CA LYS A 105 -10.84 4.09 31.51
C LYS A 105 -9.82 4.07 30.35
N PRO A 106 -9.33 2.90 29.92
CA PRO A 106 -8.43 2.82 28.76
C PRO A 106 -9.17 3.14 27.45
N PHE A 107 -8.41 3.36 26.37
CA PHE A 107 -8.99 3.64 25.05
C PHE A 107 -9.91 2.50 24.57
N SER A 108 -11.17 2.84 24.26
CA SER A 108 -12.20 1.91 23.81
C SER A 108 -12.79 2.32 22.46
N ASN A 109 -13.55 1.42 21.81
CA ASN A 109 -14.27 1.78 20.57
C ASN A 109 -15.35 2.85 20.81
N ALA A 110 -15.94 2.88 22.01
CA ALA A 110 -16.86 3.94 22.41
C ALA A 110 -16.13 5.28 22.50
N MET A 111 -14.93 5.28 23.11
CA MET A 111 -14.07 6.46 23.16
C MET A 111 -13.69 6.97 21.77
N LYS A 112 -13.32 6.06 20.86
CA LYS A 112 -13.02 6.41 19.47
C LYS A 112 -14.16 7.19 18.78
N ARG A 113 -15.42 6.94 19.12
CA ARG A 113 -16.59 7.67 18.58
C ARG A 113 -16.84 9.01 19.26
N ASN A 114 -16.41 9.16 20.51
CA ASN A 114 -16.53 10.39 21.28
C ASN A 114 -15.28 11.30 21.17
N THR A 115 -14.31 10.92 20.33
CA THR A 115 -13.11 11.68 20.03
C THR A 115 -13.12 12.15 18.57
N GLY A 116 -13.04 13.46 18.36
CA GLY A 116 -12.76 14.05 17.05
C GLY A 116 -11.26 14.18 16.84
N PHE A 117 -10.78 13.85 15.64
CA PHE A 117 -9.36 13.99 15.31
C PHE A 117 -9.22 14.70 13.96
N VAL A 118 -8.69 15.91 13.99
CA VAL A 118 -8.40 16.73 12.81
C VAL A 118 -6.92 16.54 12.45
N THR A 119 -6.66 16.02 11.25
CA THR A 119 -5.31 15.82 10.73
C THR A 119 -4.66 17.14 10.30
N GLN A 120 -3.33 17.14 10.17
CA GLN A 120 -2.57 18.28 9.67
C GLN A 120 -3.04 18.65 8.25
N ASP A 121 -3.06 17.65 7.35
CA ASP A 121 -3.57 17.80 6.00
C ASP A 121 -5.10 17.75 5.94
N ASP A 122 -5.70 18.72 5.24
CA ASP A 122 -7.13 18.79 4.98
C ASP A 122 -7.53 17.90 3.80
N ILE A 123 -7.61 16.59 4.05
CA ILE A 123 -7.99 15.61 3.03
C ILE A 123 -9.52 15.64 2.83
N LEU A 124 -9.97 16.26 1.75
CA LEU A 124 -11.38 16.40 1.37
C LEU A 124 -11.55 16.10 -0.13
N TYR A 125 -12.78 15.76 -0.56
CA TYR A 125 -13.09 15.56 -1.97
C TYR A 125 -13.18 16.90 -2.71
N PRO A 126 -12.36 17.15 -3.75
CA PRO A 126 -12.30 18.46 -4.40
C PRO A 126 -13.59 18.88 -5.13
N HIS A 127 -14.33 17.93 -5.70
CA HIS A 127 -15.49 18.22 -6.54
C HIS A 127 -16.80 18.36 -5.77
N LEU A 128 -16.81 18.03 -4.47
CA LEU A 128 -17.98 18.18 -3.62
C LEU A 128 -18.07 19.60 -3.06
N THR A 129 -19.30 20.04 -2.80
CA THR A 129 -19.54 21.29 -2.06
C THR A 129 -19.34 21.10 -0.55
N VAL A 130 -19.24 22.21 0.18
CA VAL A 130 -19.18 22.20 1.65
C VAL A 130 -20.40 21.49 2.25
N THR A 131 -21.61 21.87 1.81
CA THR A 131 -22.86 21.23 2.24
C THR A 131 -22.87 19.74 1.94
N GLU A 132 -22.51 19.34 0.72
CA GLU A 132 -22.50 17.92 0.34
C GLU A 132 -21.54 17.11 1.19
N THR A 133 -20.35 17.66 1.45
CA THR A 133 -19.32 16.99 2.24
C THR A 133 -19.79 16.74 3.66
N LEU A 134 -20.40 17.74 4.30
CA LEU A 134 -20.92 17.61 5.66
C LEU A 134 -22.17 16.73 5.72
N VAL A 135 -23.08 16.82 4.74
CA VAL A 135 -24.27 15.96 4.65
C VAL A 135 -23.89 14.50 4.40
N PHE A 136 -22.96 14.20 3.49
CA PHE A 136 -22.50 12.82 3.29
C PHE A 136 -21.83 12.27 4.55
N THR A 137 -21.04 13.11 5.24
CA THR A 137 -20.42 12.73 6.50
C THR A 137 -21.46 12.48 7.59
N SER A 138 -22.51 13.31 7.67
CA SER A 138 -23.59 13.17 8.65
C SER A 138 -24.40 11.90 8.42
N LEU A 139 -24.75 11.61 7.16
CA LEU A 139 -25.47 10.39 6.78
C LEU A 139 -24.70 9.10 7.10
N LEU A 140 -23.36 9.13 7.03
CA LEU A 140 -22.51 7.98 7.34
C LEU A 140 -22.22 7.81 8.83
N ARG A 141 -22.01 8.92 9.55
CA ARG A 141 -21.54 8.89 10.95
C ARG A 141 -22.67 8.94 11.97
N LEU A 142 -23.75 9.69 11.73
CA LEU A 142 -24.84 9.84 12.70
C LEU A 142 -25.68 8.56 12.83
N PRO A 143 -26.16 8.25 14.06
CA PRO A 143 -26.93 7.03 14.33
C PRO A 143 -28.25 6.97 13.57
N ASN A 144 -28.78 5.76 13.40
CA ASN A 144 -30.07 5.52 12.76
C ASN A 144 -31.29 5.92 13.59
N SER A 145 -31.10 6.36 14.83
CA SER A 145 -32.17 6.98 15.63
C SER A 145 -32.65 8.30 15.03
N LEU A 146 -31.81 8.97 14.23
CA LEU A 146 -32.15 10.22 13.56
C LEU A 146 -32.65 9.96 12.15
N THR A 147 -33.68 10.71 11.74
CA THR A 147 -34.20 10.69 10.37
C THR A 147 -33.18 11.30 9.39
N LYS A 148 -33.35 11.06 8.09
CA LYS A 148 -32.45 11.66 7.08
C LYS A 148 -32.49 13.18 7.12
N ASP A 149 -33.67 13.76 7.32
CA ASP A 149 -33.86 15.21 7.34
C ASP A 149 -33.24 15.82 8.59
N GLU A 150 -33.38 15.19 9.76
CA GLU A 150 -32.67 15.58 10.98
C GLU A 150 -31.14 15.53 10.81
N LYS A 151 -30.61 14.52 10.10
CA LYS A 151 -29.17 14.43 9.81
C LYS A 151 -28.69 15.53 8.86
N VAL A 152 -29.54 15.99 7.95
CA VAL A 152 -29.24 17.11 7.06
C VAL A 152 -29.29 18.42 7.84
N GLN A 153 -30.35 18.66 8.61
CA GLN A 153 -30.47 19.83 9.48
C GLN A 153 -29.30 19.95 10.47
N HIS A 154 -28.87 18.83 11.06
CA HIS A 154 -27.69 18.81 11.94
C HIS A 154 -26.40 19.24 11.21
N ALA A 155 -26.25 18.87 9.93
CA ALA A 155 -25.13 19.33 9.12
C ALA A 155 -25.22 20.82 8.80
N GLU A 156 -26.42 21.35 8.55
CA GLU A 156 -26.66 22.78 8.34
C GLU A 156 -26.35 23.61 9.59
N SER A 157 -26.73 23.13 10.78
CA SER A 157 -26.38 23.78 12.05
C SER A 157 -24.85 23.86 12.26
N VAL A 158 -24.10 22.82 11.89
CA VAL A 158 -22.63 22.84 11.95
C VAL A 158 -22.03 23.85 10.96
N ILE A 159 -22.63 24.00 9.78
CA ILE A 159 -22.19 25.02 8.79
C ILE A 159 -22.36 26.42 9.35
N GLU A 160 -23.47 26.69 10.02
CA GLU A 160 -23.74 27.99 10.64
C GLU A 160 -22.80 28.28 11.81
N GLU A 161 -22.59 27.32 12.71
CA GLU A 161 -21.73 27.50 13.88
C GLU A 161 -20.26 27.73 13.51
N LEU A 162 -19.77 27.09 12.45
CA LEU A 162 -18.39 27.28 11.96
C LEU A 162 -18.25 28.48 11.02
N ASP A 163 -19.30 29.29 10.85
CA ASP A 163 -19.34 30.44 9.95
C ASP A 163 -18.94 30.06 8.50
N LEU A 164 -19.53 28.97 8.01
CA LEU A 164 -19.35 28.46 6.63
C LEU A 164 -20.54 28.82 5.72
N THR A 165 -21.50 29.61 6.21
CA THR A 165 -22.75 29.96 5.51
C THR A 165 -22.50 30.60 4.15
N ARG A 166 -21.47 31.46 4.03
CA ARG A 166 -21.12 32.16 2.78
C ARG A 166 -20.59 31.21 1.69
N CYS A 167 -19.93 30.12 2.07
CA CYS A 167 -19.30 29.18 1.14
C CYS A 167 -19.98 27.80 1.12
N LYS A 168 -21.17 27.66 1.71
CA LYS A 168 -21.88 26.37 1.83
C LYS A 168 -22.11 25.65 0.49
N ASN A 169 -22.41 26.41 -0.56
CA ASN A 169 -22.66 25.88 -1.92
C ASN A 169 -21.43 25.94 -2.84
N SER A 170 -20.30 26.42 -2.33
CA SER A 170 -19.05 26.46 -3.09
C SER A 170 -18.37 25.09 -3.06
N ILE A 171 -17.70 24.73 -4.15
CA ILE A 171 -16.86 23.52 -4.23
C ILE A 171 -15.65 23.67 -3.31
N ILE A 172 -15.22 22.57 -2.71
CA ILE A 172 -14.04 22.56 -1.83
C ILE A 172 -12.78 22.89 -2.63
N GLY A 173 -12.68 22.34 -3.84
CA GLY A 173 -11.50 22.50 -4.68
C GLY A 173 -10.30 21.69 -4.17
N GLY A 174 -9.24 21.74 -4.96
CA GLY A 174 -7.98 21.05 -4.69
C GLY A 174 -6.80 21.89 -5.15
N TYR A 175 -5.67 21.25 -5.42
CA TYR A 175 -4.50 21.93 -5.96
C TYR A 175 -4.72 22.40 -7.42
N LEU A 176 -5.40 21.59 -8.22
CA LEU A 176 -5.67 21.86 -9.64
C LEU A 176 -6.99 22.59 -9.89
N LEU A 177 -7.91 22.54 -8.93
CA LEU A 177 -9.26 23.10 -9.05
C LEU A 177 -9.44 24.17 -7.97
N ARG A 178 -9.63 25.43 -8.38
CA ARG A 178 -9.88 26.52 -7.43
C ARG A 178 -11.21 26.26 -6.70
N GLY A 179 -11.20 26.41 -5.38
CA GLY A 179 -12.37 26.28 -4.52
C GLY A 179 -12.31 27.24 -3.34
N ILE A 180 -12.75 26.79 -2.17
CA ILE A 180 -12.73 27.57 -0.93
C ILE A 180 -11.31 27.89 -0.44
N SER A 181 -11.19 28.94 0.38
CA SER A 181 -9.92 29.36 0.99
C SER A 181 -9.36 28.30 1.95
N GLY A 182 -8.06 28.39 2.27
CA GLY A 182 -7.41 27.46 3.21
C GLY A 182 -8.04 27.48 4.61
N GLY A 183 -8.38 28.67 5.12
CA GLY A 183 -9.07 28.82 6.40
C GLY A 183 -10.47 28.22 6.44
N GLU A 184 -11.26 28.43 5.38
CA GLU A 184 -12.56 27.78 5.22
C GLU A 184 -12.42 26.26 5.15
N ARG A 185 -11.43 25.76 4.41
CA ARG A 185 -11.15 24.32 4.30
C ARG A 185 -10.82 23.68 5.64
N LYS A 186 -10.02 24.36 6.48
CA LYS A 186 -9.70 23.89 7.83
C LYS A 186 -10.95 23.84 8.73
N ARG A 187 -11.84 24.83 8.59
CA ARG A 187 -13.14 24.84 9.27
C ARG A 187 -14.06 23.71 8.78
N VAL A 188 -14.06 23.38 7.49
CA VAL A 188 -14.79 22.20 6.95
C VAL A 188 -14.25 20.89 7.54
N SER A 189 -12.92 20.74 7.61
CA SER A 189 -12.28 19.59 8.28
C SER A 189 -12.68 19.46 9.74
N LEU A 190 -12.73 20.58 10.48
CA LEU A 190 -13.25 20.63 11.85
C LEU A 190 -14.74 20.21 11.90
N GLY A 191 -15.55 20.73 10.97
CA GLY A 191 -16.97 20.41 10.84
C GLY A 191 -17.25 18.92 10.66
N GLN A 192 -16.44 18.21 9.88
CA GLN A 192 -16.57 16.75 9.71
C GLN A 192 -16.50 15.99 11.04
N GLU A 193 -15.67 16.46 11.97
CA GLU A 193 -15.52 15.87 13.30
C GLU A 193 -16.58 16.41 14.29
N MET A 194 -16.99 17.67 14.17
CA MET A 194 -18.04 18.28 15.01
C MET A 194 -19.43 17.69 14.80
N LEU A 195 -19.72 17.09 13.64
CA LEU A 195 -20.99 16.39 13.39
C LEU A 195 -21.34 15.35 14.47
N LEU A 196 -20.34 14.70 15.10
CA LEU A 196 -20.59 13.72 16.15
C LEU A 196 -20.80 14.33 17.55
N ASN A 197 -20.59 15.64 17.69
CA ASN A 197 -20.46 16.33 18.98
C ASN A 197 -19.50 15.59 19.94
N PRO A 198 -18.20 15.49 19.60
CA PRO A 198 -17.23 14.77 20.41
C PRO A 198 -16.91 15.55 21.70
N SER A 199 -16.60 14.82 22.76
CA SER A 199 -16.19 15.40 24.05
C SER A 199 -14.69 15.69 24.12
N LEU A 200 -13.89 14.95 23.34
CA LEU A 200 -12.45 15.17 23.16
C LEU A 200 -12.17 15.57 21.72
N LEU A 201 -11.45 16.66 21.51
CA LEU A 201 -11.02 17.10 20.19
C LEU A 201 -9.49 17.16 20.13
N LEU A 202 -8.91 16.42 19.19
CA LEU A 202 -7.49 16.36 18.92
C LEU A 202 -7.21 17.05 17.58
N LEU A 203 -6.41 18.11 17.55
CA LEU A 203 -6.10 18.85 16.32
C LEU A 203 -4.60 18.90 16.06
N ASP A 204 -4.19 18.43 14.88
CA ASP A 204 -2.80 18.54 14.45
C ASP A 204 -2.61 19.82 13.62
N GLU A 205 -1.84 20.77 14.17
CA GLU A 205 -1.50 22.06 13.57
C GLU A 205 -2.69 22.80 12.93
N PRO A 206 -3.73 23.16 13.72
CA PRO A 206 -4.94 23.78 13.18
C PRO A 206 -4.72 25.18 12.58
N THR A 207 -3.61 25.85 12.91
CA THR A 207 -3.29 27.21 12.46
C THR A 207 -2.19 27.26 11.39
N SER A 208 -1.71 26.10 10.91
CA SER A 208 -0.62 26.05 9.93
C SER A 208 -1.09 26.50 8.54
N GLY A 209 -0.27 27.29 7.85
CA GLY A 209 -0.58 27.82 6.51
C GLY A 209 -1.69 28.87 6.47
N LEU A 210 -2.09 29.42 7.62
CA LEU A 210 -3.11 30.47 7.72
C LEU A 210 -2.47 31.82 8.08
N ASP A 211 -3.11 32.91 7.64
CA ASP A 211 -2.79 34.25 8.12
C ASP A 211 -3.19 34.42 9.59
N SER A 212 -2.62 35.41 10.26
CA SER A 212 -2.81 35.65 11.69
C SER A 212 -4.28 35.92 12.07
N THR A 213 -5.05 36.56 11.19
CA THR A 213 -6.47 36.88 11.47
C THR A 213 -7.35 35.64 11.39
N THR A 214 -7.14 34.81 10.36
CA THR A 214 -7.85 33.54 10.20
C THR A 214 -7.48 32.55 11.29
N ALA A 215 -6.19 32.46 11.66
CA ALA A 215 -5.73 31.63 12.78
C ALA A 215 -6.37 32.03 14.10
N GLN A 216 -6.48 33.34 14.37
CA GLN A 216 -7.18 33.85 15.56
C GLN A 216 -8.65 33.46 15.54
N ARG A 217 -9.33 33.56 14.39
CA ARG A 217 -10.73 33.18 14.27
C ARG A 217 -10.98 31.69 14.56
N ILE A 218 -10.11 30.81 14.07
CA ILE A 218 -10.19 29.37 14.37
C ILE A 218 -10.00 29.13 15.87
N LEU A 219 -9.03 29.81 16.50
CA LEU A 219 -8.80 29.65 17.94
C LEU A 219 -9.94 30.20 18.80
N SER A 220 -10.61 31.28 18.38
CA SER A 220 -11.83 31.76 19.03
C SER A 220 -12.94 30.70 18.98
N ILE A 221 -13.16 30.06 17.82
CA ILE A 221 -14.14 28.96 17.71
C ILE A 221 -13.76 27.80 18.64
N LEU A 222 -12.48 27.42 18.67
CA LEU A 222 -12.00 26.35 19.57
C LEU A 222 -12.15 26.74 21.04
N ARG A 223 -11.98 28.02 21.37
CA ARG A 223 -12.23 28.56 22.71
C ARG A 223 -13.69 28.41 23.11
N ASP A 224 -14.61 28.84 22.25
CA ASP A 224 -16.05 28.72 22.49
C ASP A 224 -16.47 27.25 22.66
N LEU A 225 -15.88 26.35 21.85
CA LEU A 225 -16.11 24.91 21.95
C LEU A 225 -15.59 24.32 23.28
N ALA A 226 -14.44 24.81 23.77
CA ALA A 226 -13.88 24.41 25.06
C ALA A 226 -14.74 24.96 26.21
N ASP A 227 -15.15 26.22 26.17
CA ASP A 227 -16.03 26.82 27.19
C ASP A 227 -17.38 26.06 27.28
N GLY A 228 -17.79 25.39 26.20
CA GLY A 228 -18.88 24.40 26.19
C GLY A 228 -18.62 23.07 26.92
N GLY A 229 -17.51 22.93 27.65
CA GLY A 229 -17.13 21.75 28.43
C GLY A 229 -16.35 20.69 27.66
N ARG A 230 -15.82 21.00 26.47
CA ARG A 230 -15.00 20.07 25.68
C ARG A 230 -13.54 20.12 26.06
N THR A 231 -12.87 19.00 25.90
CA THR A 231 -11.43 18.89 26.13
C THR A 231 -10.73 18.98 24.79
N ILE A 232 -9.84 19.97 24.64
CA ILE A 232 -9.17 20.22 23.36
C ILE A 232 -7.67 20.07 23.56
N VAL A 233 -7.06 19.26 22.69
CA VAL A 233 -5.61 19.10 22.61
C VAL A 233 -5.18 19.42 21.18
N MET A 234 -4.22 20.32 21.04
CA MET A 234 -3.72 20.68 19.72
C MET A 234 -2.20 20.81 19.69
N THR A 235 -1.61 20.54 18.54
CA THR A 235 -0.20 20.84 18.26
C THR A 235 -0.12 22.19 17.55
N ILE A 236 0.85 23.03 17.91
CA ILE A 236 1.09 24.31 17.24
C ILE A 236 2.59 24.48 17.02
N HIS A 237 2.97 24.85 15.80
CA HIS A 237 4.38 25.01 15.42
C HIS A 237 4.95 26.36 15.86
N GLN A 238 4.21 27.47 15.70
CA GLN A 238 4.65 28.80 16.11
C GLN A 238 3.45 29.76 16.27
N PRO A 239 2.80 29.84 17.45
CA PRO A 239 1.70 30.78 17.68
C PRO A 239 2.20 32.22 17.84
N SER A 240 1.39 33.19 17.45
CA SER A 240 1.63 34.59 17.81
C SER A 240 1.46 34.79 19.32
N SER A 241 2.09 35.84 19.86
CA SER A 241 2.03 36.19 21.27
C SER A 241 0.60 36.30 21.82
N ARG A 242 -0.32 36.87 21.02
CA ARG A 242 -1.74 36.98 21.37
C ARG A 242 -2.41 35.62 21.54
N LEU A 243 -2.07 34.66 20.67
CA LEU A 243 -2.65 33.31 20.72
C LEU A 243 -2.07 32.47 21.85
N PHE A 244 -0.80 32.68 22.19
CA PHE A 244 -0.13 31.98 23.29
C PHE A 244 -0.89 32.09 24.62
N TYR A 245 -1.43 33.28 24.92
CA TYR A 245 -2.17 33.53 26.16
C TYR A 245 -3.61 33.00 26.17
N VAL A 246 -4.13 32.50 25.04
CA VAL A 246 -5.46 31.88 24.97
C VAL A 246 -5.44 30.45 25.53
N PHE A 247 -4.28 29.80 25.55
CA PHE A 247 -4.13 28.42 25.99
C PHE A 247 -4.21 28.29 27.51
N HIS A 248 -5.04 27.36 27.97
CA HIS A 248 -5.14 27.03 29.40
C HIS A 248 -3.87 26.34 29.89
N LYS A 249 -3.37 25.38 29.10
CA LYS A 249 -2.17 24.60 29.40
C LYS A 249 -1.25 24.55 28.19
N VAL A 250 0.05 24.51 28.44
CA VAL A 250 1.11 24.41 27.44
C VAL A 250 2.00 23.21 27.81
N LEU A 251 2.25 22.34 26.83
CA LEU A 251 3.23 21.25 26.92
C LEU A 251 4.36 21.54 25.93
N LEU A 252 5.57 21.80 26.44
CA LEU A 252 6.75 21.99 25.61
C LEU A 252 7.52 20.67 25.48
N LEU A 253 7.75 20.22 24.25
CA LEU A 253 8.46 18.98 23.93
C LEU A 253 9.77 19.26 23.19
N SER A 254 10.85 18.59 23.57
CA SER A 254 12.11 18.54 22.82
C SER A 254 12.61 17.10 22.71
N GLU A 255 12.88 16.65 21.49
CA GLU A 255 13.39 15.29 21.19
C GLU A 255 12.68 14.14 21.92
N GLY A 256 11.35 14.23 22.04
CA GLY A 256 10.50 13.24 22.69
C GLY A 256 10.34 13.37 24.20
N SER A 257 11.05 14.32 24.82
CA SER A 257 10.99 14.59 26.26
C SER A 257 10.23 15.88 26.57
N PRO A 258 9.45 15.92 27.66
CA PRO A 258 8.83 17.16 28.15
C PRO A 258 9.86 18.08 28.81
N LEU A 259 9.75 19.39 28.53
CA LEU A 259 10.53 20.46 29.16
C LEU A 259 9.68 21.33 30.09
N TYR A 260 8.39 21.43 29.81
CA TYR A 260 7.43 22.18 30.61
C TYR A 260 6.03 21.62 30.41
N PHE A 261 5.24 21.57 31.48
CA PHE A 261 3.82 21.29 31.44
C PHE A 261 3.13 22.12 32.53
N GLY A 262 2.18 22.97 32.13
CA GLY A 262 1.48 23.86 33.07
C GLY A 262 0.74 24.98 32.37
N LYS A 263 0.31 26.01 33.12
CA LYS A 263 -0.39 27.17 32.55
C LYS A 263 0.51 27.97 31.61
N GLY A 264 -0.05 28.53 30.53
CA GLY A 264 0.70 29.33 29.56
C GLY A 264 1.37 30.57 30.21
N SER A 265 0.65 31.27 31.08
CA SER A 265 1.16 32.44 31.83
C SER A 265 2.29 32.11 32.81
N GLY A 266 2.38 30.85 33.27
CA GLY A 266 3.43 30.38 34.17
C GLY A 266 4.72 29.97 33.46
N ALA A 267 4.68 29.76 32.14
CA ALA A 267 5.80 29.18 31.38
C ALA A 267 7.05 30.06 31.45
N LEU A 268 6.93 31.35 31.13
CA LEU A 268 8.08 32.28 31.17
C LEU A 268 8.65 32.42 32.59
N ARG A 269 7.79 32.49 33.61
CA ARG A 269 8.22 32.58 35.02
C ARG A 269 9.03 31.35 35.44
N TYR A 270 8.62 30.16 35.01
CA TYR A 270 9.35 28.92 35.27
C TYR A 270 10.75 28.94 34.65
N PHE A 271 10.88 29.26 33.36
CA PHE A 271 12.20 29.30 32.73
C PHE A 271 13.11 30.39 33.34
N SER A 272 12.54 31.55 33.70
CA SER A 272 13.28 32.59 34.42
C SER A 272 13.78 32.12 35.79
N SER A 273 13.00 31.31 36.51
CA SER A 273 13.42 30.74 37.81
C SER A 273 14.60 29.75 37.70
N ILE A 274 14.82 29.18 36.52
CA ILE A 274 15.94 28.26 36.24
C ILE A 274 17.15 29.02 35.64
N GLY A 275 17.05 30.35 35.50
CA GLY A 275 18.11 31.20 34.96
C GLY A 275 18.04 31.43 33.44
N TYR A 276 16.92 31.07 32.80
CA TYR A 276 16.67 31.33 31.39
C TYR A 276 15.64 32.46 31.25
N SER A 277 16.13 33.67 30.97
CA SER A 277 15.31 34.83 30.62
C SER A 277 15.67 35.35 29.23
N PRO A 278 14.70 35.83 28.44
CA PRO A 278 14.98 36.44 27.15
C PRO A 278 15.77 37.74 27.34
N SER A 279 16.85 37.93 26.56
CA SER A 279 17.66 39.16 26.57
C SER A 279 16.94 40.35 25.93
N VAL A 280 16.01 40.07 25.01
CA VAL A 280 15.20 41.05 24.27
C VAL A 280 13.73 40.67 24.39
N ALA A 281 12.85 41.67 24.41
CA ALA A 281 11.41 41.44 24.37
C ALA A 281 11.02 40.71 23.07
N MET A 282 10.73 39.42 23.18
CA MET A 282 10.35 38.56 22.07
C MET A 282 9.04 37.82 22.36
N ASN A 283 8.47 37.20 21.34
CA ASN A 283 7.28 36.38 21.50
C ASN A 283 7.60 35.18 22.44
N PRO A 284 6.78 34.94 23.49
CA PRO A 284 7.00 33.83 24.41
C PRO A 284 7.12 32.48 23.69
N ALA A 285 6.31 32.26 22.66
CA ALA A 285 6.34 30.98 21.96
C ALA A 285 7.64 30.77 21.18
N ASP A 286 8.15 31.82 20.54
CA ASP A 286 9.43 31.78 19.81
C ASP A 286 10.57 31.50 20.78
N TYR A 287 10.59 32.18 21.93
CA TYR A 287 11.58 31.95 22.99
C TYR A 287 11.59 30.51 23.50
N LEU A 288 10.41 29.95 23.75
CA LEU A 288 10.27 28.57 24.21
C LEU A 288 10.75 27.55 23.16
N LEU A 289 10.57 27.85 21.87
CA LEU A 289 11.05 27.01 20.78
C LEU A 289 12.57 27.09 20.62
N ASP A 290 13.15 28.28 20.78
CA ASP A 290 14.61 28.48 20.78
C ASP A 290 15.26 27.73 21.95
N LEU A 291 14.71 27.86 23.15
CA LEU A 291 15.15 27.07 24.31
C LEU A 291 15.01 25.56 24.07
N ALA A 292 13.91 25.11 23.46
CA ALA A 292 13.73 23.70 23.13
C ALA A 292 14.73 23.20 22.07
N ASN A 293 15.22 24.08 21.19
CA ASN A 293 16.33 23.82 20.27
C ASN A 293 17.71 23.87 20.93
N GLY A 294 17.80 24.37 22.17
CA GLY A 294 19.04 24.56 22.93
C GLY A 294 19.69 25.93 22.71
N ILE A 295 18.95 26.90 22.18
CA ILE A 295 19.42 28.26 21.90
C ILE A 295 18.96 29.16 23.05
N SER A 296 19.90 29.66 23.85
CA SER A 296 19.64 30.65 24.91
C SER A 296 20.12 32.07 24.55
N SER A 297 21.01 32.18 23.57
CA SER A 297 21.60 33.43 23.05
C SER A 297 22.10 33.22 21.61
N ASP A 298 22.23 34.31 20.83
CA ASP A 298 22.56 34.28 19.40
C ASP A 298 23.93 33.63 19.07
N ASP A 299 24.87 33.59 20.03
CA ASP A 299 26.23 33.03 19.86
C ASP A 299 26.42 31.59 20.39
N THR A 300 25.35 30.79 20.53
CA THR A 300 25.46 29.44 21.13
C THR A 300 26.16 28.41 20.22
N ALA A 301 27.30 27.88 20.68
CA ALA A 301 28.03 26.79 20.01
C ALA A 301 27.27 25.44 20.14
N ASP A 302 27.52 24.50 19.22
CA ASP A 302 26.79 23.21 19.18
C ASP A 302 26.98 22.33 20.43
N GLN A 303 28.13 22.41 21.11
CA GLN A 303 28.37 21.69 22.35
C GLN A 303 27.51 22.24 23.50
N ASP A 304 27.29 23.56 23.54
CA ASP A 304 26.46 24.21 24.56
C ASP A 304 24.99 23.84 24.43
N LYS A 305 24.50 23.63 23.20
CA LYS A 305 23.11 23.22 22.94
C LYS A 305 22.75 21.89 23.62
N ILE A 306 23.66 20.93 23.64
CA ILE A 306 23.45 19.62 24.28
C ILE A 306 23.38 19.79 25.80
N PHE A 307 24.30 20.59 26.36
CA PHE A 307 24.36 20.86 27.79
C PHE A 307 23.10 21.59 28.28
N ILE A 308 22.67 22.64 27.57
CA ILE A 308 21.44 23.38 27.86
C ILE A 308 20.23 22.43 27.89
N LYS A 309 20.08 21.59 26.85
CA LYS A 309 18.98 20.61 26.80
C LYS A 309 19.01 19.64 27.98
N GLN A 310 20.19 19.16 28.39
CA GLN A 310 20.31 18.27 29.54
C GLN A 310 19.89 18.96 30.84
N ASN A 311 20.32 20.21 31.05
CA ASN A 311 19.95 21.00 32.23
C ASN A 311 18.44 21.30 32.27
N LEU A 312 17.82 21.61 31.13
CA LEU A 312 16.37 21.80 31.06
C LEU A 312 15.60 20.51 31.40
N LEU A 313 16.13 19.35 30.99
CA LEU A 313 15.53 18.05 31.29
C LEU A 313 15.67 17.65 32.76
N SER A 314 16.79 17.93 33.41
CA SER A 314 16.93 17.72 34.86
C SER A 314 16.01 18.67 35.63
N ALA A 315 16.00 19.95 35.29
CA ALA A 315 15.14 20.95 35.93
C ALA A 315 13.64 20.58 35.84
N TYR A 316 13.18 20.05 34.70
CA TYR A 316 11.80 19.56 34.59
C TYR A 316 11.49 18.39 35.53
N LYS A 317 12.42 17.43 35.64
CA LYS A 317 12.27 16.26 36.52
C LYS A 317 12.21 16.67 37.99
N ASP A 318 13.06 17.61 38.39
CA ASP A 318 13.22 18.01 39.79
C ASP A 318 12.08 18.94 40.24
N ASN A 319 11.66 19.89 39.40
CA ASN A 319 10.73 20.96 39.80
C ASN A 319 9.26 20.70 39.43
N LEU A 320 8.98 19.97 38.34
CA LEU A 320 7.61 19.85 37.79
C LEU A 320 7.09 18.42 37.78
N ALA A 321 7.92 17.43 37.48
CA ALA A 321 7.44 16.06 37.25
C ALA A 321 6.75 15.47 38.49
N GLU A 322 7.28 15.69 39.69
CA GLU A 322 6.67 15.20 40.94
C GLU A 322 5.36 15.92 41.28
N ASN A 323 5.29 17.24 41.05
CA ASN A 323 4.07 18.02 41.24
C ASN A 323 2.95 17.55 40.31
N ILE A 324 3.26 17.27 39.04
CA ILE A 324 2.30 16.73 38.08
C ILE A 324 1.84 15.34 38.51
N LYS A 325 2.75 14.47 38.98
CA LYS A 325 2.39 13.14 39.51
C LYS A 325 1.48 13.24 40.74
N ALA A 326 1.68 14.24 41.61
CA ALA A 326 0.80 14.50 42.75
C ALA A 326 -0.60 14.94 42.28
N GLU A 327 -0.69 15.91 41.36
CA GLU A 327 -1.97 16.36 40.76
C GLU A 327 -2.73 15.19 40.11
N LEU A 328 -2.00 14.29 39.44
CA LEU A 328 -2.56 13.09 38.81
C LEU A 328 -3.12 12.09 39.83
N LYS A 329 -2.53 11.98 41.02
CA LYS A 329 -3.00 11.09 42.10
C LYS A 329 -4.25 11.65 42.76
N GLU A 330 -4.29 12.95 43.06
CA GLU A 330 -5.46 13.61 43.66
C GLU A 330 -6.71 13.54 42.78
N ILE A 331 -6.55 13.76 41.47
CA ILE A 331 -7.68 13.68 40.54
C ILE A 331 -8.18 12.23 40.39
N SER A 332 -7.31 11.23 40.58
CA SER A 332 -7.68 9.81 40.49
C SER A 332 -8.49 9.33 41.69
N SER A 333 -8.27 9.90 42.89
CA SER A 333 -9.03 9.56 44.10
C SER A 333 -10.41 10.24 44.17
N GLY A 334 -10.59 11.37 43.47
CA GLY A 334 -11.86 12.11 43.48
C GLY A 334 -12.90 11.69 42.42
N GLN A 335 -12.56 10.83 41.46
CA GLN A 335 -13.43 10.50 40.32
C GLN A 335 -14.05 9.10 40.38
N ASN A 336 -15.11 8.93 41.18
CA ASN A 336 -16.07 7.83 41.03
C ASN A 336 -17.07 8.18 39.91
N TYR A 337 -16.66 8.03 38.64
CA TYR A 337 -17.60 8.17 37.52
C TYR A 337 -18.41 6.89 37.30
N ASP A 338 -19.54 6.80 38.01
CA ASP A 338 -20.71 6.06 37.53
C ASP A 338 -21.28 6.77 36.29
N GLY A 339 -21.56 6.03 35.22
CA GLY A 339 -22.35 6.58 34.09
C GLY A 339 -21.64 6.79 32.75
N LEU A 340 -20.72 5.92 32.36
CA LEU A 340 -20.65 5.52 30.94
C LEU A 340 -21.02 4.04 30.90
N GLY A 341 -22.31 3.77 31.14
CA GLY A 341 -22.89 2.49 30.80
C GLY A 341 -22.63 2.26 29.33
N ASP A 342 -21.80 1.26 29.03
CA ASP A 342 -21.57 0.74 27.69
C ASP A 342 -22.87 0.05 27.24
N LYS A 343 -23.95 0.83 27.08
CA LYS A 343 -25.14 0.38 26.36
C LYS A 343 -24.61 0.00 24.99
N GLN A 344 -24.73 -1.29 24.68
CA GLN A 344 -24.30 -2.03 23.49
C GLN A 344 -24.51 -1.26 22.18
N SER A 345 -23.75 -0.20 21.97
CA SER A 345 -23.81 0.61 20.78
C SER A 345 -22.94 -0.12 19.78
N GLY A 346 -23.61 -0.84 18.89
CA GLY A 346 -23.01 -1.67 17.85
C GLY A 346 -21.80 -0.98 17.21
N LYS A 347 -20.86 -1.79 16.72
CA LYS A 347 -19.59 -1.33 16.13
C LYS A 347 -19.73 -0.26 15.05
N TRP A 348 -20.92 -0.11 14.45
CA TRP A 348 -21.25 0.84 13.39
C TRP A 348 -22.58 1.53 13.68
N SER A 349 -22.67 2.84 13.40
CA SER A 349 -23.87 3.67 13.60
C SER A 349 -24.94 3.47 12.51
N THR A 350 -24.54 2.99 11.33
CA THR A 350 -25.37 2.84 10.14
C THR A 350 -25.36 1.41 9.58
N THR A 351 -26.40 1.07 8.83
CA THR A 351 -26.53 -0.26 8.19
C THR A 351 -25.63 -0.39 6.96
N TRP A 352 -25.36 -1.63 6.53
CA TRP A 352 -24.57 -1.90 5.32
C TRP A 352 -25.18 -1.25 4.07
N TRP A 353 -26.51 -1.33 3.91
CA TRP A 353 -27.22 -0.79 2.75
C TRP A 353 -27.21 0.74 2.72
N GLN A 354 -27.43 1.38 3.87
CA GLN A 354 -27.32 2.85 3.97
C GLN A 354 -25.90 3.33 3.61
N GLN A 355 -24.86 2.66 4.12
CA GLN A 355 -23.47 2.96 3.77
C GLN A 355 -23.25 2.81 2.26
N PHE A 356 -23.70 1.70 1.66
CA PHE A 356 -23.60 1.47 0.23
C PHE A 356 -24.29 2.57 -0.59
N CYS A 357 -25.56 2.90 -0.32
CA CYS A 357 -26.30 3.92 -1.08
C CYS A 357 -25.65 5.30 -0.99
N VAL A 358 -25.20 5.70 0.20
CA VAL A 358 -24.56 7.01 0.40
C VAL A 358 -23.21 7.07 -0.31
N LEU A 359 -22.39 6.02 -0.17
CA LEU A 359 -21.09 5.93 -0.83
C LEU A 359 -21.22 5.82 -2.35
N PHE A 360 -22.25 5.14 -2.86
CA PHE A 360 -22.56 5.06 -4.29
C PHE A 360 -22.93 6.43 -4.83
N ARG A 361 -23.86 7.15 -4.19
CA ARG A 361 -24.27 8.50 -4.60
C ARG A 361 -23.08 9.47 -4.59
N ARG A 362 -22.25 9.42 -3.56
CA ARG A 362 -21.00 10.20 -3.47
C ARG A 362 -20.02 9.83 -4.57
N GLY A 363 -19.82 8.52 -4.78
CA GLY A 363 -18.89 7.98 -5.78
C GLY A 363 -19.25 8.38 -7.20
N VAL A 364 -20.53 8.26 -7.59
CA VAL A 364 -21.01 8.70 -8.90
C VAL A 364 -20.80 10.19 -9.11
N LYS A 365 -21.05 11.01 -8.07
CA LYS A 365 -20.89 12.47 -8.16
C LYS A 365 -19.42 12.88 -8.35
N GLU A 366 -18.53 12.29 -7.57
CA GLU A 366 -17.08 12.54 -7.70
C GLU A 366 -16.56 12.09 -9.07
N ARG A 367 -16.93 10.86 -9.49
CA ARG A 367 -16.40 10.23 -10.70
C ARG A 367 -16.93 10.82 -11.99
N LYS A 368 -18.08 11.50 -11.97
CA LYS A 368 -18.64 12.19 -13.14
C LYS A 368 -17.62 13.13 -13.77
N HIS A 369 -16.86 13.87 -12.97
CA HIS A 369 -15.91 14.87 -13.45
C HIS A 369 -14.65 14.26 -14.07
N GLU A 370 -14.18 13.11 -13.56
CA GLU A 370 -12.98 12.43 -14.06
C GLU A 370 -13.28 11.49 -15.25
N SER A 371 -14.47 10.90 -15.27
CA SER A 371 -14.86 9.89 -16.27
C SER A 371 -15.37 10.52 -17.57
N PHE A 372 -16.15 11.61 -17.48
CA PHE A 372 -16.61 12.37 -18.65
C PHE A 372 -15.63 13.47 -19.07
N SER A 373 -14.34 13.27 -18.83
CA SER A 373 -13.33 14.17 -19.39
C SER A 373 -13.43 14.13 -20.91
N GLY A 374 -13.76 15.28 -21.54
CA GLY A 374 -13.91 15.39 -22.99
C GLY A 374 -12.66 14.90 -23.74
N LEU A 375 -11.48 15.01 -23.13
CA LEU A 375 -10.23 14.50 -23.68
C LEU A 375 -10.20 12.96 -23.77
N LYS A 376 -10.69 12.23 -22.76
CA LYS A 376 -10.76 10.76 -22.81
C LYS A 376 -11.74 10.29 -23.88
N ILE A 377 -12.91 10.93 -23.95
CA ILE A 377 -13.93 10.63 -24.97
C ILE A 377 -13.37 10.89 -26.37
N GLY A 378 -12.74 12.04 -26.57
CA GLY A 378 -12.10 12.40 -27.84
C GLY A 378 -11.01 11.42 -28.26
N GLN A 379 -10.12 11.03 -27.34
CA GLN A 379 -9.08 10.02 -27.62
C GLN A 379 -9.67 8.69 -28.09
N VAL A 380 -10.69 8.17 -27.39
CA VAL A 380 -11.32 6.88 -27.76
C VAL A 380 -12.05 6.98 -29.11
N LEU A 381 -12.77 8.08 -29.37
CA LEU A 381 -13.45 8.30 -30.65
C LEU A 381 -12.47 8.41 -31.82
N VAL A 382 -11.36 9.13 -31.66
CA VAL A 382 -10.32 9.24 -32.68
C VAL A 382 -9.73 7.86 -33.00
N VAL A 383 -9.38 7.07 -31.97
CA VAL A 383 -8.83 5.72 -32.20
C VAL A 383 -9.90 4.80 -32.81
N ALA A 384 -11.17 4.91 -32.42
CA ALA A 384 -12.28 4.15 -33.02
C ALA A 384 -12.43 4.47 -34.51
N PHE A 385 -12.42 5.75 -34.88
CA PHE A 385 -12.56 6.18 -36.27
C PHE A 385 -11.34 5.78 -37.10
N LEU A 386 -10.12 6.00 -36.60
CA LEU A 386 -8.89 5.58 -37.29
C LEU A 386 -8.83 4.07 -37.49
N SER A 387 -9.17 3.27 -36.47
CA SER A 387 -9.22 1.81 -36.63
C SER A 387 -10.34 1.37 -37.56
N GLY A 388 -11.50 2.02 -37.55
CA GLY A 388 -12.56 1.76 -38.53
C GLY A 388 -12.15 2.08 -39.97
N LEU A 389 -11.38 3.15 -40.20
CA LEU A 389 -10.85 3.51 -41.51
C LEU A 389 -9.75 2.55 -42.00
N LEU A 390 -8.84 2.14 -41.11
CA LEU A 390 -7.74 1.23 -41.46
C LEU A 390 -8.25 -0.17 -41.87
N TRP A 391 -9.34 -0.64 -41.25
CA TRP A 391 -9.96 -1.93 -41.56
C TRP A 391 -11.25 -1.77 -42.38
N TRP A 392 -11.39 -0.70 -43.16
CA TRP A 392 -12.61 -0.39 -43.90
C TRP A 392 -13.11 -1.57 -44.74
N GLN A 393 -14.35 -2.01 -44.49
CA GLN A 393 -15.05 -3.08 -45.22
C GLN A 393 -14.14 -4.26 -45.60
N CYS A 394 -13.57 -4.89 -44.59
CA CYS A 394 -12.59 -5.95 -44.76
C CYS A 394 -13.27 -7.25 -45.22
N ASP A 395 -13.04 -7.66 -46.46
CA ASP A 395 -13.62 -8.88 -47.03
C ASP A 395 -13.07 -10.16 -46.36
N ILE A 396 -13.88 -11.23 -46.38
CA ILE A 396 -13.49 -12.56 -45.86
C ILE A 396 -12.26 -13.13 -46.61
N SER A 397 -11.99 -12.64 -47.83
CA SER A 397 -10.79 -12.94 -48.60
C SER A 397 -9.50 -12.57 -47.88
N HIS A 398 -9.53 -11.51 -47.06
CA HIS A 398 -8.41 -11.05 -46.25
C HIS A 398 -8.62 -11.41 -44.77
N LEU A 399 -8.80 -12.71 -44.50
CA LEU A 399 -9.06 -13.23 -43.15
C LEU A 399 -8.01 -12.79 -42.10
N GLN A 400 -6.76 -12.59 -42.52
CA GLN A 400 -5.68 -12.08 -41.66
C GLN A 400 -6.02 -10.72 -41.05
N ASP A 401 -6.61 -9.81 -41.84
CA ASP A 401 -6.90 -8.45 -41.41
C ASP A 401 -8.06 -8.43 -40.42
N GLN A 402 -9.13 -9.21 -40.67
CA GLN A 402 -10.23 -9.37 -39.72
C GLN A 402 -9.76 -9.96 -38.38
N VAL A 403 -8.91 -10.98 -38.44
CA VAL A 403 -8.33 -11.61 -37.24
C VAL A 403 -7.41 -10.62 -36.51
N GLY A 404 -6.63 -9.84 -37.24
CA GLY A 404 -5.80 -8.75 -36.72
C GLY A 404 -6.61 -7.66 -36.01
N LEU A 405 -7.76 -7.26 -36.57
CA LEU A 405 -8.69 -6.31 -35.97
C LEU A 405 -9.21 -6.82 -34.61
N LEU A 406 -9.71 -8.05 -34.55
CA LEU A 406 -10.23 -8.64 -33.31
C LEU A 406 -9.14 -8.73 -32.23
N PHE A 407 -7.90 -9.05 -32.62
CA PHE A 407 -6.77 -9.04 -31.70
C PHE A 407 -6.40 -7.63 -31.23
N PHE A 408 -6.39 -6.64 -32.14
CA PHE A 408 -6.17 -5.23 -31.80
C PHE A 408 -7.22 -4.72 -30.81
N GLN A 409 -8.50 -5.03 -31.03
CA GLN A 409 -9.59 -4.67 -30.12
C GLN A 409 -9.37 -5.28 -28.72
N ALA A 410 -9.01 -6.56 -28.63
CA ALA A 410 -8.68 -7.22 -27.37
C ALA A 410 -7.45 -6.60 -26.68
N ALA A 411 -6.43 -6.20 -27.44
CA ALA A 411 -5.22 -5.58 -26.92
C ALA A 411 -5.49 -4.17 -26.39
N PHE A 412 -6.12 -3.30 -27.19
CA PHE A 412 -6.44 -1.92 -26.83
C PHE A 412 -7.28 -1.86 -25.55
N TRP A 413 -8.36 -2.65 -25.50
CA TRP A 413 -9.22 -2.76 -24.31
C TRP A 413 -8.63 -3.63 -23.19
N GLY A 414 -7.47 -4.25 -23.40
CA GLY A 414 -6.63 -4.79 -22.35
C GLY A 414 -5.75 -3.74 -21.68
N PHE A 415 -5.10 -2.85 -22.43
CA PHE A 415 -4.21 -1.85 -21.82
C PHE A 415 -4.98 -0.67 -21.20
N PHE A 416 -6.00 -0.16 -21.90
CA PHE A 416 -6.68 1.08 -21.52
C PHE A 416 -7.33 1.04 -20.12
N PRO A 417 -8.26 0.11 -19.81
CA PRO A 417 -8.89 0.05 -18.48
C PRO A 417 -7.93 -0.37 -17.37
N LEU A 418 -6.88 -1.14 -17.69
CA LEU A 418 -5.87 -1.53 -16.70
C LEU A 418 -5.19 -0.30 -16.10
N PHE A 419 -4.67 0.60 -16.94
CA PHE A 419 -3.91 1.76 -16.47
C PHE A 419 -4.80 2.77 -15.72
N GLN A 420 -6.06 2.93 -16.12
CA GLN A 420 -7.03 3.73 -15.36
C GLN A 420 -7.26 3.13 -13.96
N ALA A 421 -7.43 1.81 -13.88
CA ALA A 421 -7.66 1.11 -12.62
C ALA A 421 -6.44 1.10 -11.68
N ILE A 422 -5.21 1.01 -12.21
CA ILE A 422 -3.97 0.99 -11.42
C ILE A 422 -3.83 2.22 -10.52
N PHE A 423 -4.27 3.40 -11.00
CA PHE A 423 -4.11 4.66 -10.28
C PHE A 423 -5.15 4.90 -9.19
N THR A 424 -6.26 4.15 -9.22
CA THR A 424 -7.42 4.40 -8.36
C THR A 424 -7.06 4.33 -6.87
N PHE A 425 -6.54 3.21 -6.37
CA PHE A 425 -6.29 3.05 -4.94
C PHE A 425 -5.07 3.81 -4.40
N PRO A 426 -3.95 3.93 -5.13
CA PRO A 426 -2.84 4.78 -4.69
C PRO A 426 -3.26 6.24 -4.46
N GLN A 427 -4.14 6.79 -5.30
CA GLN A 427 -4.66 8.16 -5.15
C GLN A 427 -5.67 8.28 -4.01
N GLU A 428 -6.57 7.30 -3.84
CA GLU A 428 -7.59 7.32 -2.79
C GLU A 428 -7.07 6.91 -1.40
N ARG A 429 -5.84 6.43 -1.31
CA ARG A 429 -5.25 5.88 -0.08
C ARG A 429 -5.39 6.82 1.11
N MET A 430 -5.03 8.09 0.94
CA MET A 430 -5.05 9.08 2.03
C MET A 430 -6.47 9.28 2.57
N MET A 431 -7.45 9.36 1.66
CA MET A 431 -8.86 9.51 2.03
C MET A 431 -9.39 8.24 2.72
N LEU A 432 -9.07 7.06 2.19
CA LEU A 432 -9.47 5.78 2.79
C LEU A 432 -8.86 5.58 4.18
N GLU A 433 -7.59 5.93 4.38
CA GLU A 433 -6.93 5.88 5.69
C GLU A 433 -7.61 6.83 6.68
N LYS A 434 -7.90 8.08 6.27
CA LYS A 434 -8.63 9.05 7.09
C LYS A 434 -10.01 8.52 7.50
N GLU A 435 -10.87 8.16 6.55
CA GLU A 435 -12.25 7.75 6.83
C GLU A 435 -12.33 6.46 7.66
N ARG A 436 -11.42 5.50 7.43
CA ARG A 436 -11.34 4.26 8.23
C ARG A 436 -10.78 4.50 9.63
N SER A 437 -9.80 5.39 9.77
CA SER A 437 -9.28 5.77 11.09
C SER A 437 -10.34 6.48 11.93
N SER A 438 -11.23 7.28 11.34
CA SER A 438 -12.39 7.88 12.00
C SER A 438 -13.60 6.94 12.15
N GLY A 439 -13.56 5.75 11.54
CA GLY A 439 -14.62 4.74 11.68
C GLY A 439 -15.93 5.09 10.95
N MET A 440 -15.85 5.83 9.84
CA MET A 440 -17.04 6.31 9.12
C MET A 440 -17.86 5.19 8.46
N TYR A 441 -17.21 4.17 7.89
CA TYR A 441 -17.88 3.06 7.20
C TYR A 441 -17.05 1.76 7.19
N ARG A 442 -17.71 0.65 6.85
CA ARG A 442 -17.08 -0.65 6.62
C ARG A 442 -16.41 -0.69 5.25
N LEU A 443 -15.31 -1.44 5.12
CA LEU A 443 -14.61 -1.56 3.84
C LEU A 443 -15.47 -2.20 2.73
N ALA A 444 -16.31 -3.19 3.07
CA ALA A 444 -17.12 -3.90 2.09
C ALA A 444 -18.14 -3.00 1.34
N PRO A 445 -19.00 -2.20 2.00
CA PRO A 445 -19.84 -1.21 1.35
C PRO A 445 -19.07 -0.28 0.41
N TYR A 446 -17.91 0.24 0.84
CA TYR A 446 -17.07 1.11 0.02
C TYR A 446 -16.57 0.41 -1.25
N PHE A 447 -16.03 -0.81 -1.12
CA PHE A 447 -15.48 -1.54 -2.27
C PHE A 447 -16.58 -1.91 -3.28
N VAL A 448 -17.74 -2.33 -2.79
CA VAL A 448 -18.89 -2.69 -3.64
C VAL A 448 -19.51 -1.44 -4.27
N SER A 449 -19.74 -0.37 -3.50
CA SER A 449 -20.28 0.89 -4.03
C SER A 449 -19.36 1.49 -5.09
N ARG A 450 -18.04 1.39 -4.89
CA ARG A 450 -17.07 1.85 -5.88
C ARG A 450 -17.12 1.01 -7.15
N THR A 451 -17.09 -0.31 -7.01
CA THR A 451 -17.19 -1.23 -8.16
C THR A 451 -18.44 -0.96 -8.98
N VAL A 452 -19.59 -0.75 -8.34
CA VAL A 452 -20.86 -0.46 -9.02
C VAL A 452 -20.88 0.95 -9.62
N ALA A 453 -20.31 1.95 -8.95
CA ALA A 453 -20.24 3.33 -9.46
C ALA A 453 -19.36 3.46 -10.71
N ASP A 454 -18.33 2.64 -10.84
CA ASP A 454 -17.44 2.65 -12.00
C ASP A 454 -18.06 1.94 -13.23
N LEU A 455 -19.04 1.03 -13.05
CA LEU A 455 -19.62 0.22 -14.14
C LEU A 455 -20.19 1.04 -15.32
N PRO A 456 -21.07 2.04 -15.13
CA PRO A 456 -21.67 2.74 -16.27
C PRO A 456 -20.61 3.45 -17.12
N MET A 457 -19.62 4.07 -16.48
CA MET A 457 -18.59 4.84 -17.16
C MET A 457 -17.64 3.94 -17.96
N GLU A 458 -17.30 2.77 -17.41
CA GLU A 458 -16.35 1.84 -18.00
C GLU A 458 -16.97 1.00 -19.13
N LEU A 459 -18.30 0.93 -19.22
CA LEU A 459 -19.01 0.16 -20.26
C LEU A 459 -19.43 1.01 -21.46
N ILE A 460 -19.74 2.30 -21.26
CA ILE A 460 -20.23 3.18 -22.34
C ILE A 460 -19.16 3.42 -23.42
N LEU A 461 -17.91 3.71 -23.01
CA LEU A 461 -16.82 3.99 -23.95
C LEU A 461 -16.44 2.79 -24.83
N PRO A 462 -16.21 1.57 -24.30
CA PRO A 462 -15.97 0.40 -25.14
C PRO A 462 -17.17 0.02 -26.01
N ALA A 463 -18.40 0.21 -25.53
CA ALA A 463 -19.58 -0.05 -26.35
C ALA A 463 -19.64 0.88 -27.57
N GLY A 464 -19.36 2.17 -27.39
CA GLY A 464 -19.28 3.13 -28.49
C GLY A 464 -18.16 2.81 -29.47
N PHE A 465 -16.95 2.54 -28.96
CA PHE A 465 -15.80 2.14 -29.78
C PHE A 465 -16.08 0.89 -30.61
N PHE A 466 -16.63 -0.16 -29.99
CA PHE A 466 -16.92 -1.41 -30.67
C PHE A 466 -17.99 -1.23 -31.73
N THR A 467 -19.05 -0.47 -31.43
CA THR A 467 -20.13 -0.21 -32.39
C THR A 467 -19.59 0.48 -33.65
N ILE A 468 -18.78 1.53 -33.50
CA ILE A 468 -18.18 2.25 -34.64
C ILE A 468 -17.28 1.33 -35.47
N THR A 469 -16.33 0.67 -34.81
CA THR A 469 -15.35 -0.19 -35.49
C THR A 469 -15.97 -1.42 -36.13
N TYR A 470 -17.01 -2.01 -35.52
CA TYR A 470 -17.68 -3.20 -36.02
C TYR A 470 -18.36 -2.98 -37.37
N TRP A 471 -19.11 -1.87 -37.50
CA TRP A 471 -19.83 -1.54 -38.73
C TRP A 471 -18.89 -1.00 -39.81
N MET A 472 -17.92 -0.16 -39.45
CA MET A 472 -16.93 0.34 -40.42
C MET A 472 -16.06 -0.78 -41.00
N ALA A 473 -15.70 -1.78 -40.18
CA ALA A 473 -14.86 -2.88 -40.61
C ALA A 473 -15.60 -3.93 -41.46
N GLY A 474 -16.93 -3.87 -41.57
CA GLY A 474 -17.71 -4.86 -42.32
C GLY A 474 -17.74 -6.24 -41.67
N LEU A 475 -17.69 -6.32 -40.33
CA LEU A 475 -17.84 -7.60 -39.62
C LEU A 475 -19.26 -8.18 -39.82
N LYS A 476 -19.41 -9.48 -39.53
CA LYS A 476 -20.59 -10.27 -39.92
C LYS A 476 -21.91 -9.67 -39.40
N PRO A 477 -22.81 -9.12 -40.24
CA PRO A 477 -23.90 -8.21 -39.83
C PRO A 477 -25.08 -8.86 -39.07
N THR A 478 -24.88 -10.02 -38.45
CA THR A 478 -25.90 -10.73 -37.67
C THR A 478 -25.98 -10.15 -36.26
N ALA A 479 -27.18 -9.78 -35.81
CA ALA A 479 -27.40 -9.22 -34.47
C ALA A 479 -26.83 -10.09 -33.34
N GLY A 480 -26.93 -11.42 -33.45
CA GLY A 480 -26.35 -12.34 -32.47
C GLY A 480 -24.82 -12.25 -32.36
N ASN A 481 -24.11 -12.14 -33.49
CA ASN A 481 -22.64 -12.05 -33.49
C ASN A 481 -22.16 -10.70 -32.96
N PHE A 482 -22.88 -9.62 -33.28
CA PHE A 482 -22.63 -8.30 -32.72
C PHE A 482 -22.79 -8.29 -31.20
N LEU A 483 -23.93 -8.77 -30.68
CA LEU A 483 -24.21 -8.77 -29.24
C LEU A 483 -23.25 -9.68 -28.47
N LEU A 484 -22.89 -10.84 -29.03
CA LEU A 484 -21.88 -11.73 -28.42
C LEU A 484 -20.49 -11.08 -28.42
N GLY A 485 -20.05 -10.49 -29.53
CA GLY A 485 -18.78 -9.78 -29.60
C GLY A 485 -18.70 -8.60 -28.63
N LEU A 486 -19.78 -7.81 -28.56
CA LEU A 486 -19.91 -6.71 -27.61
C LEU A 486 -19.85 -7.20 -26.16
N PHE A 487 -20.59 -8.27 -25.83
CA PHE A 487 -20.56 -8.87 -24.50
C PHE A 487 -19.15 -9.36 -24.12
N VAL A 488 -18.46 -10.07 -25.03
CA VAL A 488 -17.09 -10.54 -24.79
C VAL A 488 -16.15 -9.37 -24.54
N LEU A 489 -16.23 -8.31 -25.34
CA LEU A 489 -15.40 -7.13 -25.16
C LEU A 489 -15.67 -6.47 -23.80
N LEU A 490 -16.93 -6.16 -23.49
CA LEU A 490 -17.32 -5.54 -22.22
C LEU A 490 -16.92 -6.41 -21.01
N TYR A 491 -17.07 -7.72 -21.12
CA TYR A 491 -16.67 -8.65 -20.08
C TYR A 491 -15.15 -8.66 -19.87
N SER A 492 -14.37 -8.64 -20.96
CA SER A 492 -12.91 -8.54 -20.88
C SER A 492 -12.44 -7.25 -20.21
N VAL A 493 -13.09 -6.12 -20.51
CA VAL A 493 -12.82 -4.82 -19.88
C VAL A 493 -12.97 -4.90 -18.36
N LEU A 494 -14.05 -5.53 -17.87
CA LEU A 494 -14.28 -5.69 -16.42
C LEU A 494 -13.21 -6.57 -15.74
N VAL A 495 -12.76 -7.64 -16.42
CA VAL A 495 -11.70 -8.55 -15.91
C VAL A 495 -10.38 -7.79 -15.80
N VAL A 496 -10.01 -7.07 -16.85
CA VAL A 496 -8.74 -6.33 -16.90
C VAL A 496 -8.75 -5.13 -15.95
N GLN A 497 -9.87 -4.43 -15.82
CA GLN A 497 -10.06 -3.44 -14.76
C GLN A 497 -9.86 -4.06 -13.37
N GLY A 498 -10.40 -5.26 -13.13
CA GLY A 498 -10.18 -6.01 -11.89
C GLY A 498 -8.70 -6.27 -11.60
N LEU A 499 -7.93 -6.69 -12.61
CA LEU A 499 -6.47 -6.86 -12.50
C LEU A 499 -5.78 -5.54 -12.13
N GLY A 500 -6.15 -4.43 -12.76
CA GLY A 500 -5.56 -3.11 -12.48
C GLY A 500 -5.84 -2.64 -11.06
N LEU A 501 -7.07 -2.84 -10.58
CA LEU A 501 -7.46 -2.58 -9.20
C LEU A 501 -6.67 -3.46 -8.21
N ALA A 502 -6.42 -4.73 -8.52
CA ALA A 502 -5.63 -5.62 -7.69
C ALA A 502 -4.16 -5.16 -7.62
N LEU A 503 -3.55 -4.80 -8.75
CA LEU A 503 -2.18 -4.30 -8.80
C LEU A 503 -2.04 -2.97 -8.04
N GLY A 504 -2.96 -2.03 -8.26
CA GLY A 504 -3.00 -0.75 -7.54
C GLY A 504 -3.16 -0.94 -6.03
N ALA A 505 -4.03 -1.88 -5.61
CA ALA A 505 -4.26 -2.19 -4.20
C ALA A 505 -3.07 -2.85 -3.50
N VAL A 506 -2.33 -3.71 -4.20
CA VAL A 506 -1.21 -4.48 -3.63
C VAL A 506 0.09 -3.67 -3.59
N VAL A 507 0.38 -2.91 -4.65
CA VAL A 507 1.65 -2.19 -4.77
C VAL A 507 1.61 -0.86 -4.00
N MET A 508 0.47 -0.15 -3.99
CA MET A 508 0.30 1.13 -3.28
C MET A 508 1.33 2.21 -3.64
N ASP A 509 1.95 2.09 -4.82
CA ASP A 509 2.87 3.04 -5.42
C ASP A 509 2.59 3.12 -6.93
N GLN A 510 2.42 4.34 -7.43
CA GLN A 510 1.99 4.58 -8.80
C GLN A 510 3.03 4.11 -9.83
N LYS A 511 4.31 4.46 -9.62
CA LYS A 511 5.38 4.19 -10.59
C LYS A 511 5.65 2.68 -10.70
N SER A 512 5.73 2.01 -9.56
CA SER A 512 5.98 0.57 -9.49
C SER A 512 4.79 -0.23 -10.04
N ALA A 513 3.56 0.19 -9.77
CA ALA A 513 2.36 -0.50 -10.26
C ALA A 513 2.22 -0.40 -11.78
N THR A 514 2.52 0.77 -12.38
CA THR A 514 2.52 0.94 -13.84
C THR A 514 3.55 0.05 -14.52
N ALA A 515 4.77 -0.02 -13.99
CA ALA A 515 5.83 -0.86 -14.54
C ALA A 515 5.47 -2.36 -14.47
N LEU A 516 4.87 -2.81 -13.37
CA LEU A 516 4.41 -4.18 -13.23
C LEU A 516 3.23 -4.50 -14.16
N GLY A 517 2.28 -3.56 -14.26
CA GLY A 517 1.12 -3.68 -15.16
C GLY A 517 1.52 -3.77 -16.63
N SER A 518 2.46 -2.95 -17.08
CA SER A 518 2.94 -2.96 -18.47
C SER A 518 3.65 -4.26 -18.82
N VAL A 519 4.52 -4.77 -17.95
CA VAL A 519 5.22 -6.05 -18.14
C VAL A 519 4.24 -7.22 -18.17
N LEU A 520 3.28 -7.25 -17.24
CA LEU A 520 2.27 -8.31 -17.18
C LEU A 520 1.38 -8.32 -18.43
N MET A 521 0.93 -7.16 -18.89
CA MET A 521 0.11 -7.08 -20.10
C MET A 521 0.89 -7.38 -21.36
N LEU A 522 2.15 -6.96 -21.46
CA LEU A 522 3.00 -7.31 -22.60
C LEU A 522 3.20 -8.83 -22.67
N ALA A 523 3.43 -9.50 -21.52
CA ALA A 523 3.49 -10.95 -21.46
C ALA A 523 2.15 -11.61 -21.85
N CYS A 524 1.01 -11.09 -21.38
CA CYS A 524 -0.32 -11.58 -21.77
C CYS A 524 -0.60 -11.40 -23.27
N LEU A 525 -0.18 -10.28 -23.85
CA LEU A 525 -0.31 -9.95 -25.27
C LEU A 525 0.48 -10.94 -26.13
N LEU A 526 1.76 -11.17 -25.80
CA LEU A 526 2.61 -12.16 -26.49
C LEU A 526 2.04 -13.57 -26.39
N ALA A 527 1.48 -13.92 -25.23
CA ALA A 527 0.79 -15.19 -24.98
C ALA A 527 -0.63 -15.27 -25.56
N GLY A 528 -1.12 -14.22 -26.23
CA GLY A 528 -2.50 -14.13 -26.73
C GLY A 528 -2.82 -15.12 -27.87
N GLY A 529 -1.79 -15.61 -28.58
CA GLY A 529 -1.93 -16.60 -29.66
C GLY A 529 -2.00 -16.01 -31.08
N TYR A 530 -1.93 -14.69 -31.23
CA TYR A 530 -1.80 -14.01 -32.53
C TYR A 530 -0.34 -13.92 -32.99
N TYR A 531 0.53 -13.27 -32.20
CA TYR A 531 1.95 -13.08 -32.55
C TYR A 531 2.78 -14.37 -32.51
N VAL A 532 2.64 -15.16 -31.44
CA VAL A 532 3.42 -16.39 -31.25
C VAL A 532 2.50 -17.59 -31.38
N GLN A 533 2.68 -18.35 -32.46
CA GLN A 533 1.85 -19.53 -32.77
C GLN A 533 2.51 -20.86 -32.39
N HIS A 534 3.85 -20.88 -32.28
CA HIS A 534 4.64 -22.07 -31.96
C HIS A 534 5.30 -21.91 -30.58
N VAL A 535 4.48 -22.00 -29.53
CA VAL A 535 4.95 -21.90 -28.14
C VAL A 535 5.53 -23.25 -27.69
N PRO A 536 6.77 -23.29 -27.15
CA PRO A 536 7.35 -24.52 -26.63
C PRO A 536 6.53 -25.12 -25.46
N PRO A 537 6.44 -26.46 -25.32
CA PRO A 537 5.58 -27.10 -24.31
C PRO A 537 5.87 -26.68 -22.85
N PHE A 538 7.12 -26.32 -22.53
CA PHE A 538 7.51 -25.92 -21.17
C PHE A 538 6.92 -24.56 -20.73
N ILE A 539 6.58 -23.67 -21.67
CA ILE A 539 6.03 -22.34 -21.39
C ILE A 539 4.56 -22.21 -21.81
N GLU A 540 4.00 -23.23 -22.45
CA GLU A 540 2.64 -23.25 -22.98
C GLU A 540 1.56 -22.96 -21.93
N TRP A 541 1.82 -23.29 -20.65
CA TRP A 541 0.89 -23.03 -19.55
C TRP A 541 0.53 -21.54 -19.37
N ILE A 542 1.35 -20.60 -19.85
CA ILE A 542 1.10 -19.16 -19.72
C ILE A 542 -0.19 -18.72 -20.42
N LYS A 543 -0.62 -19.45 -21.46
CA LYS A 543 -1.88 -19.18 -22.18
C LYS A 543 -3.11 -19.27 -21.27
N TYR A 544 -3.07 -20.13 -20.25
CA TYR A 544 -4.18 -20.32 -19.31
C TYR A 544 -4.34 -19.17 -18.32
N PHE A 545 -3.33 -18.30 -18.23
CA PHE A 545 -3.30 -17.13 -17.35
C PHE A 545 -3.54 -15.84 -18.14
N SER A 546 -3.33 -15.87 -19.45
CA SER A 546 -3.48 -14.71 -20.31
C SER A 546 -4.95 -14.36 -20.51
N ILE A 547 -5.34 -13.18 -20.03
CA ILE A 547 -6.66 -12.59 -20.28
C ILE A 547 -6.84 -12.34 -21.79
N SER A 548 -5.77 -11.93 -22.46
CA SER A 548 -5.76 -11.67 -23.91
C SER A 548 -6.03 -12.94 -24.71
N HIS A 549 -5.52 -14.11 -24.28
CA HIS A 549 -5.77 -15.37 -24.96
C HIS A 549 -7.26 -15.75 -24.96
N TYR A 550 -7.92 -15.72 -23.79
CA TYR A 550 -9.35 -16.04 -23.70
C TYR A 550 -10.22 -15.00 -24.41
N THR A 551 -9.89 -13.72 -24.29
CA THR A 551 -10.65 -12.64 -24.94
C THR A 551 -10.59 -12.78 -26.46
N TYR A 552 -9.39 -12.96 -27.00
CA TYR A 552 -9.19 -13.14 -28.45
C TYR A 552 -9.87 -14.41 -28.96
N LYS A 553 -9.77 -15.53 -28.24
CA LYS A 553 -10.47 -16.77 -28.55
C LYS A 553 -11.99 -16.59 -28.63
N LEU A 554 -12.58 -15.88 -27.66
CA LEU A 554 -14.02 -15.63 -27.61
C LEU A 554 -14.46 -14.64 -28.69
N LEU A 555 -13.66 -13.63 -29.02
CA LEU A 555 -13.94 -12.69 -30.12
C LEU A 555 -13.93 -13.40 -31.47
N ILE A 556 -12.94 -14.26 -31.76
CA ILE A 556 -12.93 -15.10 -32.96
C ILE A 556 -14.18 -15.99 -32.98
N GLY A 557 -14.50 -16.63 -31.85
CA GLY A 557 -15.67 -17.48 -31.68
C GLY A 557 -17.01 -16.78 -31.89
N SER A 558 -17.06 -15.45 -31.72
CA SER A 558 -18.26 -14.64 -31.99
C SER A 558 -18.48 -14.36 -33.48
N GLN A 559 -17.42 -14.32 -34.28
CA GLN A 559 -17.49 -13.99 -35.71
C GLN A 559 -17.49 -15.23 -36.61
N PHE A 560 -16.75 -16.27 -36.23
CA PHE A 560 -16.53 -17.44 -37.05
C PHE A 560 -17.14 -18.71 -36.45
N LYS A 561 -17.77 -19.51 -37.32
CA LYS A 561 -18.21 -20.88 -37.02
C LYS A 561 -17.27 -21.85 -37.73
N GLU A 562 -17.20 -23.09 -37.25
CA GLU A 562 -16.35 -24.13 -37.84
C GLU A 562 -16.67 -24.42 -39.31
N SER A 563 -17.93 -24.24 -39.72
CA SER A 563 -18.41 -24.48 -41.08
C SER A 563 -18.15 -23.33 -42.07
N ASN A 564 -17.61 -22.20 -41.61
CA ASN A 564 -17.35 -21.07 -42.50
C ASN A 564 -16.13 -21.37 -43.40
N THR A 565 -16.19 -20.93 -44.65
CA THR A 565 -15.10 -21.04 -45.63
C THR A 565 -14.52 -19.67 -45.99
N TYR A 566 -13.26 -19.66 -46.44
CA TYR A 566 -12.59 -18.48 -46.99
C TYR A 566 -11.85 -18.86 -48.28
N PRO A 567 -11.70 -17.94 -49.25
CA PRO A 567 -11.04 -18.25 -50.52
C PRO A 567 -9.55 -18.50 -50.29
N CYS A 568 -9.04 -19.62 -50.81
CA CYS A 568 -7.64 -20.01 -50.65
C CYS A 568 -7.09 -20.65 -51.93
N ALA A 569 -5.86 -20.28 -52.29
CA ALA A 569 -5.22 -20.74 -53.52
C ALA A 569 -4.78 -22.23 -53.58
N PRO A 570 -4.62 -23.01 -52.48
CA PRO A 570 -4.20 -24.41 -52.58
C PRO A 570 -5.33 -25.45 -52.50
N ALA A 571 -6.61 -25.07 -52.39
CA ALA A 571 -7.72 -26.03 -52.27
C ALA A 571 -8.37 -26.36 -53.64
N PRO A 572 -8.73 -27.63 -53.90
CA PRO A 572 -9.35 -28.04 -55.17
C PRO A 572 -10.73 -27.40 -55.43
N SER A 573 -11.39 -26.85 -54.42
CA SER A 573 -12.65 -26.10 -54.50
C SER A 573 -12.48 -24.57 -54.44
N GLY A 574 -11.24 -24.06 -54.38
CA GLY A 574 -10.93 -22.64 -54.18
C GLY A 574 -11.30 -22.08 -52.80
N CYS A 575 -11.82 -22.90 -51.88
CA CYS A 575 -12.28 -22.52 -50.55
C CYS A 575 -11.67 -23.42 -49.47
N CYS A 576 -11.07 -22.82 -48.44
CA CYS A 576 -10.56 -23.50 -47.25
C CYS A 576 -11.49 -23.29 -46.06
N LEU A 577 -11.48 -24.20 -45.09
CA LEU A 577 -12.22 -24.06 -43.84
C LEU A 577 -11.52 -23.06 -42.91
N VAL A 578 -12.28 -22.15 -42.31
CA VAL A 578 -11.75 -21.14 -41.38
C VAL A 578 -11.05 -21.79 -40.16
N ARG A 579 -11.48 -22.99 -39.75
CA ARG A 579 -10.83 -23.77 -38.66
C ARG A 579 -9.38 -24.14 -38.99
N GLU A 580 -9.03 -24.26 -40.26
CA GLU A 580 -7.69 -24.67 -40.70
C GLU A 580 -6.70 -23.51 -40.79
N TYR A 581 -7.20 -22.27 -40.75
CA TYR A 581 -6.36 -21.07 -40.77
C TYR A 581 -5.38 -21.09 -39.58
N PRO A 582 -4.06 -20.90 -39.79
CA PRO A 582 -3.03 -21.15 -38.76
C PRO A 582 -3.28 -20.46 -37.41
N ALA A 583 -3.71 -19.18 -37.43
CA ALA A 583 -3.99 -18.43 -36.20
C ALA A 583 -5.22 -18.97 -35.45
N ILE A 584 -6.27 -19.39 -36.18
CA ILE A 584 -7.52 -19.90 -35.60
C ILE A 584 -7.34 -21.35 -35.14
N LYS A 585 -6.60 -22.16 -35.90
CA LYS A 585 -6.29 -23.56 -35.58
C LYS A 585 -5.54 -23.69 -34.25
N LYS A 586 -4.60 -22.77 -33.96
CA LYS A 586 -3.80 -22.78 -32.73
C LYS A 586 -4.58 -22.34 -31.49
N VAL A 587 -5.47 -21.36 -31.63
CA VAL A 587 -6.31 -20.88 -30.52
C VAL A 587 -7.48 -21.84 -30.26
N GLY A 588 -8.01 -22.43 -31.34
CA GLY A 588 -9.14 -23.35 -31.34
C GLY A 588 -10.47 -22.63 -31.17
N LEU A 589 -11.46 -23.02 -31.98
CA LEU A 589 -12.85 -22.57 -31.85
C LEU A 589 -13.62 -23.35 -30.75
N ASP A 590 -13.09 -24.51 -30.36
CA ASP A 590 -13.65 -25.42 -29.36
C ASP A 590 -13.57 -24.85 -27.92
N GLY A 591 -14.55 -25.19 -27.07
CA GLY A 591 -14.48 -24.93 -25.63
C GLY A 591 -14.66 -23.47 -25.21
N GLN A 592 -15.46 -22.69 -25.95
CA GLN A 592 -15.76 -21.27 -25.63
C GLN A 592 -16.32 -21.09 -24.21
N VAL A 593 -17.16 -22.02 -23.73
CA VAL A 593 -17.71 -22.00 -22.36
C VAL A 593 -16.61 -21.96 -21.30
N MET A 594 -15.51 -22.70 -21.49
CA MET A 594 -14.38 -22.68 -20.56
C MET A 594 -13.67 -21.33 -20.57
N GLY A 595 -13.65 -20.61 -21.71
CA GLY A 595 -13.16 -19.25 -21.79
C GLY A 595 -13.99 -18.27 -20.95
N TYR A 596 -15.32 -18.33 -21.05
CA TYR A 596 -16.21 -17.49 -20.24
C TYR A 596 -16.06 -17.76 -18.74
N VAL A 597 -15.96 -19.03 -18.36
CA VAL A 597 -15.75 -19.45 -16.96
C VAL A 597 -14.37 -19.01 -16.45
N ALA A 598 -13.31 -19.17 -17.25
CA ALA A 598 -11.96 -18.74 -16.87
C ALA A 598 -11.91 -17.22 -16.61
N LEU A 599 -12.47 -16.41 -17.51
CA LEU A 599 -12.59 -14.96 -17.30
C LEU A 599 -13.41 -14.64 -16.05
N GLY A 600 -14.44 -15.43 -15.71
CA GLY A 600 -15.26 -15.21 -14.51
C GLY A 600 -14.51 -15.49 -13.22
N ILE A 601 -13.72 -16.57 -13.20
CA ILE A 601 -12.83 -16.89 -12.09
C ILE A 601 -11.78 -15.78 -11.93
N MET A 602 -11.21 -15.28 -13.02
CA MET A 602 -10.25 -14.17 -13.00
C MET A 602 -10.89 -12.88 -12.47
N LEU A 603 -12.09 -12.53 -12.93
CA LEU A 603 -12.83 -11.35 -12.48
C LEU A 603 -13.03 -11.37 -10.96
N VAL A 604 -13.58 -12.46 -10.43
CA VAL A 604 -13.83 -12.61 -8.98
C VAL A 604 -12.51 -12.67 -8.21
N GLY A 605 -11.52 -13.40 -8.73
CA GLY A 605 -10.20 -13.56 -8.12
C GLY A 605 -9.46 -12.23 -7.96
N PHE A 606 -9.38 -11.42 -9.02
CA PHE A 606 -8.72 -10.12 -8.94
C PHE A 606 -9.43 -9.14 -8.00
N ARG A 607 -10.77 -9.10 -8.03
CA ARG A 607 -11.56 -8.26 -7.10
C ARG A 607 -11.36 -8.69 -5.65
N PHE A 608 -11.28 -10.00 -5.40
CA PHE A 608 -11.02 -10.54 -4.07
C PHE A 608 -9.62 -10.20 -3.56
N ILE A 609 -8.60 -10.31 -4.43
CA ILE A 609 -7.22 -9.89 -4.10
C ILE A 609 -7.19 -8.40 -3.76
N ALA A 610 -7.84 -7.56 -4.56
CA ALA A 610 -7.94 -6.12 -4.29
C ALA A 610 -8.58 -5.84 -2.92
N TYR A 611 -9.69 -6.51 -2.60
CA TYR A 611 -10.36 -6.38 -1.31
C TYR A 611 -9.46 -6.79 -0.13
N ILE A 612 -8.76 -7.92 -0.22
CA ILE A 612 -7.81 -8.37 0.82
C ILE A 612 -6.67 -7.39 1.00
N ALA A 613 -6.12 -6.86 -0.10
CA ALA A 613 -5.05 -5.88 -0.04
C ALA A 613 -5.51 -4.61 0.70
N LEU A 614 -6.71 -4.11 0.40
CA LEU A 614 -7.30 -2.95 1.07
C LEU A 614 -7.66 -3.22 2.54
N MET A 615 -7.95 -4.46 2.95
CA MET A 615 -8.20 -4.77 4.36
C MET A 615 -7.02 -4.39 5.26
N ARG A 616 -5.79 -4.41 4.73
CA ARG A 616 -4.57 -4.05 5.47
C ARG A 616 -4.43 -2.56 5.76
N ILE A 617 -5.17 -1.72 5.04
CA ILE A 617 -5.06 -0.26 5.10
C ILE A 617 -5.97 0.30 6.20
N GLY A 618 -5.45 1.21 7.01
CA GLY A 618 -6.22 1.92 8.05
C GLY A 618 -6.62 1.09 9.28
N VAL A 619 -6.11 -0.14 9.43
CA VAL A 619 -6.26 -0.93 10.67
C VAL A 619 -5.01 -0.75 11.51
N THR A 620 -5.13 -0.11 12.68
CA THR A 620 -4.06 -0.07 13.66
C THR A 620 -3.71 -1.50 14.05
N LYS A 621 -2.48 -1.94 13.75
CA LYS A 621 -1.96 -3.21 14.25
C LYS A 621 -1.99 -3.13 15.77
N LYS A 622 -2.96 -3.76 16.42
CA LYS A 622 -2.89 -4.02 17.87
C LYS A 622 -1.56 -4.72 18.11
N GLY A 623 -0.72 -4.13 18.96
CA GLY A 623 0.56 -4.69 19.41
C GLY A 623 0.41 -5.96 20.27
N ALA A 624 -0.62 -6.76 20.03
CA ALA A 624 -0.69 -8.14 20.48
C ALA A 624 -0.24 -8.99 19.31
N GLY A 625 0.79 -9.82 19.50
CA GLY A 625 1.12 -10.85 18.54
C GLY A 625 -0.17 -11.56 18.14
N LEU A 626 -0.50 -11.50 16.85
CA LEU A 626 -1.57 -12.29 16.27
C LEU A 626 -1.09 -13.75 16.31
N ASN A 627 -1.13 -14.35 17.50
CA ASN A 627 -1.41 -15.75 17.66
C ASN A 627 -2.85 -15.91 17.16
N LEU A 628 -2.98 -16.02 15.84
CA LEU A 628 -4.03 -16.83 15.25
C LEU A 628 -3.91 -18.18 15.92
N TYR A 629 -4.61 -18.34 17.04
CA TYR A 629 -5.04 -19.64 17.52
C TYR A 629 -6.06 -20.15 16.48
N PHE A 630 -5.57 -20.53 15.30
CA PHE A 630 -6.09 -21.73 14.68
C PHE A 630 -5.63 -22.85 15.60
N GLY A 631 -6.45 -23.14 16.62
CA GLY A 631 -6.26 -24.30 17.45
C GLY A 631 -6.08 -25.50 16.53
N LYS A 632 -4.99 -26.25 16.76
CA LYS A 632 -4.71 -27.50 16.08
C LYS A 632 -6.00 -28.33 15.99
N GLY A 633 -6.48 -28.55 14.77
CA GLY A 633 -7.07 -29.84 14.40
C GLY A 633 -8.57 -30.11 14.58
N SER A 634 -9.49 -29.15 14.79
CA SER A 634 -10.92 -29.53 14.89
C SER A 634 -11.92 -28.70 14.06
N GLY A 635 -11.79 -27.37 13.98
CA GLY A 635 -12.79 -26.52 13.31
C GLY A 635 -12.84 -26.65 11.78
N ALA A 636 -11.68 -26.63 11.12
CA ALA A 636 -11.59 -26.77 9.66
C ALA A 636 -12.01 -28.17 9.20
N MET A 637 -11.66 -29.21 9.97
CA MET A 637 -11.99 -30.60 9.64
C MET A 637 -13.51 -30.84 9.66
N LYS A 638 -14.24 -30.28 10.64
CA LYS A 638 -15.71 -30.36 10.71
C LYS A 638 -16.42 -29.62 9.56
N TYR A 639 -15.86 -28.51 9.10
CA TYR A 639 -16.42 -27.74 7.98
C TYR A 639 -16.22 -28.46 6.63
N PHE A 640 -15.05 -29.08 6.41
CA PHE A 640 -14.79 -29.82 5.17
C PHE A 640 -15.45 -31.20 5.14
N SER A 641 -15.66 -31.85 6.29
CA SER A 641 -16.45 -33.08 6.37
C SER A 641 -17.94 -32.83 6.08
N SER A 642 -18.49 -31.65 6.42
CA SER A 642 -19.88 -31.32 6.10
C SER A 642 -20.13 -30.98 4.61
N ILE A 643 -19.06 -30.85 3.81
CA ILE A 643 -19.11 -30.57 2.37
C ILE A 643 -18.74 -31.82 1.54
N GLY A 644 -18.59 -32.98 2.19
CA GLY A 644 -18.42 -34.28 1.52
C GLY A 644 -16.99 -34.60 1.04
N TYR A 645 -15.97 -33.89 1.53
CA TYR A 645 -14.57 -34.20 1.21
C TYR A 645 -13.99 -35.27 2.13
N SER A 646 -13.12 -36.13 1.60
CA SER A 646 -12.45 -37.15 2.41
C SER A 646 -11.49 -36.51 3.43
N PRO A 647 -11.27 -37.13 4.60
CA PRO A 647 -10.43 -36.57 5.67
C PRO A 647 -8.99 -36.25 5.24
N SER A 648 -8.44 -37.00 4.30
CA SER A 648 -7.10 -36.80 3.76
C SER A 648 -6.99 -35.55 2.87
N VAL A 649 -8.04 -35.22 2.12
CA VAL A 649 -8.09 -34.00 1.30
C VAL A 649 -8.29 -32.76 2.17
N ALA A 650 -9.14 -32.85 3.20
CA ALA A 650 -9.34 -31.79 4.18
C ALA A 650 -8.07 -31.45 4.96
N MET A 651 -7.27 -32.46 5.31
CA MET A 651 -5.99 -32.28 6.02
C MET A 651 -4.95 -31.58 5.14
N ASN A 652 -4.81 -32.00 3.88
CA ASN A 652 -3.89 -31.36 2.93
C ASN A 652 -4.29 -29.91 2.61
N LEU A 653 -5.58 -29.61 2.47
CA LEU A 653 -6.05 -28.25 2.21
C LEU A 653 -5.85 -27.33 3.43
N ALA A 654 -6.06 -27.86 4.64
CA ALA A 654 -5.85 -27.15 5.89
C ALA A 654 -4.36 -26.85 6.12
N ASP A 655 -3.48 -27.81 5.87
CA ASP A 655 -2.02 -27.60 5.96
C ASP A 655 -1.52 -26.61 4.90
N TYR A 656 -2.08 -26.65 3.68
CA TYR A 656 -1.74 -25.69 2.63
C TYR A 656 -2.22 -24.26 2.94
N LEU A 657 -3.41 -24.12 3.51
CA LEU A 657 -3.93 -22.83 3.98
C LEU A 657 -3.14 -22.30 5.18
N LEU A 658 -2.66 -23.18 6.05
CA LEU A 658 -1.78 -22.85 7.16
C LEU A 658 -0.39 -22.40 6.67
N ASP A 659 0.16 -23.06 5.66
CA ASP A 659 1.41 -22.69 5.01
C ASP A 659 1.29 -21.39 4.20
N LEU A 660 0.16 -21.16 3.52
CA LEU A 660 -0.16 -19.88 2.86
C LEU A 660 -0.28 -18.76 3.91
N ALA A 661 -0.97 -19.01 5.03
CA ALA A 661 -1.09 -18.06 6.13
C ALA A 661 0.26 -17.78 6.80
N ASN A 662 1.12 -18.79 6.94
CA ASN A 662 2.49 -18.65 7.47
C ASN A 662 3.44 -17.96 6.49
N ALA A 663 3.27 -18.17 5.18
CA ALA A 663 3.97 -17.43 4.13
C ALA A 663 3.54 -15.95 4.13
N ILE A 664 2.23 -15.68 4.23
CA ILE A 664 1.69 -14.32 4.39
C ILE A 664 2.19 -13.66 5.68
N LYS A 665 2.33 -14.42 6.78
CA LYS A 665 2.89 -13.95 8.06
C LYS A 665 4.40 -13.67 7.99
N LYS A 666 5.14 -14.39 7.15
CA LYS A 666 6.57 -14.15 6.87
C LYS A 666 6.83 -12.94 5.97
N VAL A 667 5.86 -12.52 5.16
CA VAL A 667 5.94 -11.39 4.21
C VAL A 667 5.66 -10.02 4.88
N GLY A 668 5.83 -9.93 6.21
CA GLY A 668 5.79 -8.66 6.90
C GLY A 668 6.93 -7.74 6.45
N LEU A 669 6.56 -6.73 5.65
CA LEU A 669 7.32 -5.53 5.20
C LEU A 669 8.31 -5.76 4.03
N ASP A 670 7.94 -5.26 2.84
CA ASP A 670 8.77 -4.33 2.04
C ASP A 670 8.14 -3.98 0.69
N GLY A 671 7.95 -2.67 0.43
CA GLY A 671 7.22 -2.10 -0.71
C GLY A 671 7.93 -2.05 -2.07
N GLN A 672 9.08 -2.73 -2.24
CA GLN A 672 9.71 -2.90 -3.57
C GLN A 672 9.81 -4.37 -4.01
N VAL A 673 9.74 -5.31 -3.07
CA VAL A 673 9.67 -6.76 -3.39
C VAL A 673 8.22 -7.21 -3.59
N THR A 674 7.25 -6.32 -3.33
CA THR A 674 5.82 -6.53 -3.54
C THR A 674 5.49 -6.95 -4.95
N GLY A 675 6.21 -6.52 -6.00
CA GLY A 675 5.94 -6.95 -7.37
C GLY A 675 6.22 -8.44 -7.61
N TYR A 676 7.42 -8.92 -7.25
CA TYR A 676 7.81 -10.32 -7.43
C TYR A 676 7.18 -11.26 -6.41
N VAL A 677 6.89 -10.77 -5.20
CA VAL A 677 6.19 -11.54 -4.16
C VAL A 677 4.68 -11.55 -4.38
N ALA A 678 4.08 -10.50 -4.94
CA ALA A 678 2.69 -10.55 -5.43
C ALA A 678 2.58 -11.43 -6.67
N LEU A 679 3.57 -11.40 -7.57
CA LEU A 679 3.67 -12.37 -8.67
C LEU A 679 3.83 -13.79 -8.12
N GLY A 680 4.61 -14.01 -7.05
CA GLY A 680 4.76 -15.30 -6.38
C GLY A 680 3.51 -15.77 -5.63
N ILE A 681 2.81 -14.88 -4.93
CA ILE A 681 1.53 -15.18 -4.25
C ILE A 681 0.42 -15.39 -5.27
N MET A 682 0.42 -14.63 -6.38
CA MET A 682 -0.46 -14.90 -7.51
C MET A 682 -0.11 -16.24 -8.14
N LEU A 683 1.14 -16.51 -8.49
CA LEU A 683 1.59 -17.79 -9.07
C LEU A 683 1.29 -19.00 -8.15
N GLU A 684 1.39 -18.84 -6.83
CA GLU A 684 1.03 -19.90 -5.86
C GLU A 684 -0.48 -20.04 -5.65
N GLY A 685 -1.23 -18.93 -5.63
CA GLY A 685 -2.70 -18.95 -5.68
C GLY A 685 -3.20 -19.57 -6.99
N PHE A 686 -2.48 -19.34 -8.08
CA PHE A 686 -2.75 -19.95 -9.38
C PHE A 686 -2.30 -21.41 -9.45
N ARG A 687 -1.24 -21.83 -8.75
CA ARG A 687 -0.90 -23.25 -8.56
C ARG A 687 -2.02 -23.99 -7.83
N LEU A 688 -2.64 -23.37 -6.84
CA LEU A 688 -3.79 -23.94 -6.14
C LEU A 688 -5.01 -24.08 -7.07
N ILE A 689 -5.29 -23.07 -7.91
CA ILE A 689 -6.36 -23.14 -8.92
C ILE A 689 -6.07 -24.20 -9.98
N ALA A 690 -4.82 -24.30 -10.46
CA ALA A 690 -4.38 -25.33 -11.39
C ALA A 690 -4.46 -26.73 -10.77
N TYR A 691 -4.14 -26.87 -9.48
CA TYR A 691 -4.25 -28.14 -8.76
C TYR A 691 -5.71 -28.57 -8.59
N ILE A 692 -6.61 -27.63 -8.28
CA ILE A 692 -8.06 -27.87 -8.22
C ILE A 692 -8.63 -28.22 -9.61
N ALA A 693 -8.13 -27.56 -10.67
CA ALA A 693 -8.51 -27.85 -12.06
C ALA A 693 -8.01 -29.23 -12.53
N LEU A 694 -6.78 -29.60 -12.19
CA LEU A 694 -6.18 -30.90 -12.51
C LEU A 694 -6.84 -32.06 -11.75
N MET A 695 -7.28 -31.83 -10.50
CA MET A 695 -8.06 -32.79 -9.72
C MET A 695 -9.42 -33.12 -10.35
N ARG A 696 -9.99 -32.21 -11.15
CA ARG A 696 -11.24 -32.45 -11.89
C ARG A 696 -11.08 -33.25 -13.18
N ILE A 697 -9.85 -33.43 -13.70
CA ILE A 697 -9.57 -34.07 -15.01
C ILE A 697 -9.14 -35.55 -14.82
N GLY A 698 -9.05 -36.08 -13.59
CA GLY A 698 -8.90 -37.52 -13.36
C GLY A 698 -7.53 -38.12 -13.72
N VAL A 699 -6.48 -37.29 -13.86
CA VAL A 699 -5.12 -37.74 -14.22
C VAL A 699 -4.24 -38.01 -12.98
N THR A 700 -4.83 -38.36 -11.85
CA THR A 700 -4.08 -38.53 -10.58
C THR A 700 -3.44 -39.92 -10.44
N LYS A 701 -4.05 -40.99 -10.96
CA LYS A 701 -3.52 -42.35 -10.75
C LYS A 701 -2.12 -42.58 -11.33
N LYS A 702 -1.84 -42.07 -12.54
CA LYS A 702 -0.50 -42.20 -13.16
C LYS A 702 0.57 -41.33 -12.48
N PHE A 703 0.18 -40.20 -11.90
CA PHE A 703 1.12 -39.28 -11.24
C PHE A 703 1.47 -39.74 -9.82
N GLU A 704 0.52 -40.30 -9.08
CA GLU A 704 0.78 -40.89 -7.76
C GLU A 704 1.71 -42.11 -7.83
N GLU A 705 1.58 -42.94 -8.86
CA GLU A 705 2.44 -44.11 -9.09
C GLU A 705 3.90 -43.70 -9.40
N VAL A 706 4.08 -42.63 -10.18
CA VAL A 706 5.40 -42.05 -10.49
C VAL A 706 6.01 -41.39 -9.24
N VAL A 707 5.23 -40.64 -8.46
CA VAL A 707 5.71 -39.99 -7.22
C VAL A 707 6.04 -41.01 -6.13
N TYR A 708 5.28 -42.11 -6.05
CA TYR A 708 5.56 -43.22 -5.14
C TYR A 708 6.88 -43.93 -5.52
N ASN A 709 7.09 -44.22 -6.81
CA ASN A 709 8.33 -44.81 -7.31
C ASN A 709 9.57 -43.90 -7.10
N ILE A 710 9.40 -42.57 -7.23
CA ILE A 710 10.47 -41.60 -6.96
C ILE A 710 10.78 -41.51 -5.45
N LYS A 711 9.77 -41.56 -4.58
CA LYS A 711 9.96 -41.59 -3.12
C LYS A 711 10.64 -42.88 -2.65
N ALA A 712 10.27 -44.02 -3.24
CA ALA A 712 10.89 -45.32 -2.97
C ALA A 712 12.39 -45.31 -3.33
N ARG A 713 12.73 -44.90 -4.56
CA ARG A 713 14.13 -44.78 -5.01
C ARG A 713 14.95 -43.77 -4.19
N LYS A 714 14.32 -42.67 -3.73
CA LYS A 714 14.99 -41.69 -2.84
C LYS A 714 15.30 -42.27 -1.46
N LYS A 715 14.42 -43.13 -0.92
CA LYS A 715 14.63 -43.80 0.37
C LYS A 715 15.78 -44.82 0.29
N GLU A 716 15.83 -45.56 -0.81
CA GLU A 716 16.88 -46.54 -1.10
C GLU A 716 18.25 -45.85 -1.28
N PHE A 717 18.29 -44.73 -2.02
CA PHE A 717 19.50 -43.93 -2.21
C PHE A 717 19.99 -43.29 -0.90
N LEU A 718 19.08 -42.82 -0.04
CA LEU A 718 19.43 -42.27 1.28
C LEU A 718 19.90 -43.33 2.27
N CYS A 719 19.38 -44.57 2.18
CA CYS A 719 19.83 -45.69 2.99
C CYS A 719 21.26 -46.10 2.58
N LYS A 720 21.53 -46.19 1.26
CA LYS A 720 22.86 -46.47 0.71
C LYS A 720 23.87 -45.37 1.09
N LYS A 721 23.44 -44.10 1.10
CA LYS A 721 24.27 -42.95 1.51
C LYS A 721 24.56 -42.90 3.01
N ARG A 722 23.68 -43.43 3.87
CA ARG A 722 23.95 -43.58 5.31
C ARG A 722 24.93 -44.72 5.59
N LYS A 723 24.86 -45.83 4.85
CA LYS A 723 25.80 -46.95 4.96
C LYS A 723 27.23 -46.53 4.61
N ILE A 724 27.39 -45.79 3.51
CA ILE A 724 28.70 -45.28 3.06
C ILE A 724 29.27 -44.21 4.03
N ARG A 725 28.40 -43.39 4.64
CA ARG A 725 28.84 -42.38 5.62
C ARG A 725 29.23 -43.01 6.97
N GLY A 726 28.56 -44.10 7.37
CA GLY A 726 28.95 -44.88 8.56
C GLY A 726 30.31 -45.55 8.41
N GLU A 727 30.64 -46.06 7.22
CA GLU A 727 31.97 -46.65 6.95
C GLU A 727 33.08 -45.59 6.89
N SER A 728 32.78 -44.38 6.42
CA SER A 728 33.75 -43.27 6.38
C SER A 728 34.07 -42.72 7.78
N ASP A 729 33.07 -42.61 8.66
CA ASP A 729 33.26 -42.12 10.04
C ASP A 729 34.01 -43.12 10.95
N VAL A 730 34.02 -44.41 10.59
CA VAL A 730 34.83 -45.45 11.27
C VAL A 730 36.29 -45.42 10.82
N LEU A 731 36.55 -45.18 9.53
CA LEU A 731 37.91 -45.02 8.98
C LEU A 731 38.60 -43.74 9.47
N GLU A 732 37.86 -42.64 9.65
CA GLU A 732 38.41 -41.35 10.11
C GLU A 732 38.72 -41.31 11.62
N ARG A 733 38.10 -42.22 12.42
CA ARG A 733 38.44 -42.43 13.84
C ARG A 733 39.63 -43.37 14.05
N SER A 734 39.92 -44.27 13.11
CA SER A 734 41.10 -45.15 13.17
C SER A 734 42.42 -44.41 12.87
N HIS A 735 42.39 -43.29 12.15
CA HIS A 735 43.60 -42.55 11.77
C HIS A 735 44.05 -41.48 12.78
N ARG A 736 43.30 -41.24 13.86
CA ARG A 736 43.60 -40.20 14.86
C ARG A 736 44.23 -40.71 16.17
N TYR A 737 44.43 -42.03 16.29
CA TYR A 737 45.13 -42.69 17.40
C TYR A 737 46.31 -43.49 16.84
N GLY A 738 47.40 -42.81 16.48
CA GLY A 738 48.59 -43.52 16.04
C GLY A 738 49.63 -42.63 15.35
N ARG A 739 50.36 -41.83 16.14
CA ARG A 739 51.84 -41.74 16.05
C ARG A 739 52.39 -40.66 16.98
N THR A 740 53.16 -41.12 17.95
CA THR A 740 54.03 -40.34 18.84
C THR A 740 55.49 -40.72 18.56
N ARG A 741 56.40 -39.74 18.70
CA ARG A 741 57.86 -39.79 18.96
C ARG A 741 58.86 -40.14 17.84
N ARG A 742 59.80 -39.18 17.62
CA ARG A 742 61.30 -39.23 17.61
C ARG A 742 61.85 -38.24 16.55
N ASN A 743 63.04 -37.64 16.61
CA ASN A 743 63.91 -37.04 17.64
C ASN A 743 65.05 -36.31 16.86
N PHE A 744 65.67 -35.27 17.44
CA PHE A 744 67.05 -34.76 17.24
C PHE A 744 67.53 -33.78 16.11
N ARG A 745 68.11 -32.65 16.59
CA ARG A 745 69.36 -31.89 16.23
C ARG A 745 69.48 -31.23 14.83
N HIS A 746 70.19 -30.10 14.58
CA HIS A 746 71.19 -29.30 15.32
C HIS A 746 71.44 -27.93 14.60
N VAL A 747 71.97 -26.95 15.35
CA VAL A 747 72.96 -25.90 14.96
C VAL A 747 72.47 -24.53 14.39
N ARG A 748 72.93 -23.48 15.09
CA ARG A 748 73.01 -22.01 14.81
C ARG A 748 74.51 -21.68 14.52
N PRO A 749 75.01 -20.42 14.36
CA PRO A 749 74.47 -19.10 13.96
C PRO A 749 75.46 -18.28 13.05
N PHE A 750 75.29 -16.93 13.05
CA PHE A 750 76.16 -15.79 12.61
C PHE A 750 75.72 -15.08 11.32
N GLY A 751 75.66 -13.75 11.20
CA GLY A 751 75.90 -12.63 12.12
C GLY A 751 76.25 -11.33 11.33
N SER A 752 75.77 -10.17 11.83
CA SER A 752 76.26 -8.77 11.54
C SER A 752 76.13 -8.20 10.11
N GLY A 753 75.96 -6.91 9.82
CA GLY A 753 75.85 -5.67 10.58
C GLY A 753 75.80 -4.46 9.61
N LYS A 754 75.04 -3.40 10.00
CA LYS A 754 75.15 -1.93 9.73
C LYS A 754 76.20 -1.46 8.69
N ARG A 755 76.01 -0.43 7.84
CA ARG A 755 75.64 0.99 8.16
C ARG A 755 75.68 1.87 6.86
N THR A 756 74.75 2.84 6.74
CA THR A 756 74.87 4.27 6.26
C THR A 756 75.49 4.70 4.90
N LEU A 757 74.75 5.50 4.09
CA LEU A 757 74.92 6.96 3.77
C LEU A 757 74.25 7.39 2.42
N LEU A 758 73.58 8.55 2.44
CA LEU A 758 73.12 9.41 1.29
C LEU A 758 74.31 10.30 0.81
N PRO A 759 74.30 11.08 -0.32
CA PRO A 759 73.15 11.74 -1.02
C PRO A 759 73.25 11.94 -2.58
N ALA A 760 72.26 12.69 -3.12
CA ALA A 760 72.32 13.67 -4.24
C ALA A 760 71.83 13.32 -5.69
N LEU A 761 70.67 13.92 -6.01
CA LEU A 761 70.28 14.74 -7.19
C LEU A 761 70.35 14.22 -8.65
N GLY A 762 69.20 14.28 -9.33
CA GLY A 762 69.06 14.40 -10.79
C GLY A 762 67.79 13.74 -11.38
N GLY A 763 66.75 14.52 -11.70
CA GLY A 763 65.63 14.07 -12.56
C GLY A 763 66.01 14.11 -14.07
N PRO A 764 65.11 13.80 -15.04
CA PRO A 764 63.66 13.67 -14.93
C PRO A 764 63.04 12.36 -15.51
N SER A 765 61.76 12.23 -15.22
CA SER A 765 60.73 11.24 -15.60
C SER A 765 60.69 10.70 -17.03
N TYR A 766 60.53 9.36 -17.19
CA TYR A 766 59.65 8.68 -18.16
C TYR A 766 59.29 7.24 -17.72
N SER A 767 58.09 6.80 -18.15
CA SER A 767 57.39 5.50 -18.15
C SER A 767 58.07 4.20 -17.68
N TRP A 768 57.29 3.27 -17.12
CA TRP A 768 56.98 1.94 -17.70
C TRP A 768 55.99 1.19 -16.78
N ARG A 769 54.84 0.77 -17.32
CA ARG A 769 53.76 0.05 -16.64
C ARG A 769 53.55 -1.30 -17.35
N GLY A 770 53.54 -2.40 -16.58
CA GLY A 770 53.07 -3.74 -16.98
C GLY A 770 54.13 -4.61 -17.70
N SER A 771 54.22 -5.93 -17.54
CA SER A 771 53.56 -6.96 -16.72
C SER A 771 54.51 -8.19 -16.73
N PRO A 772 54.30 -9.26 -15.93
CA PRO A 772 53.53 -10.38 -16.50
C PRO A 772 52.70 -11.18 -15.48
N PRO A 773 51.50 -11.67 -15.85
CA PRO A 773 50.93 -12.86 -15.24
C PRO A 773 51.12 -14.09 -16.15
N LEU A 774 51.12 -15.24 -15.47
CA LEU A 774 51.36 -16.59 -15.96
C LEU A 774 50.45 -17.01 -17.13
N HIS A 775 51.09 -17.55 -18.18
CA HIS A 775 50.47 -18.30 -19.26
C HIS A 775 49.89 -19.64 -18.78
N PHE A 776 48.60 -19.89 -19.03
CA PHE A 776 48.06 -21.23 -19.30
C PHE A 776 47.87 -21.39 -20.82
N GLY A 777 48.24 -22.56 -21.33
CA GLY A 777 48.45 -22.86 -22.74
C GLY A 777 47.26 -22.66 -23.69
N LYS A 778 47.61 -22.31 -24.92
CA LYS A 778 46.77 -21.94 -26.06
C LYS A 778 45.70 -22.98 -26.45
N GLY A 779 44.52 -22.46 -26.77
CA GLY A 779 43.42 -23.19 -27.39
C GLY A 779 43.77 -23.68 -28.81
N SER A 780 43.73 -24.99 -29.00
CA SER A 780 43.75 -25.64 -30.32
C SER A 780 42.37 -26.19 -30.72
N GLY A 781 41.47 -26.43 -29.77
CA GLY A 781 40.14 -27.01 -30.03
C GLY A 781 39.11 -26.04 -30.62
N ALA A 782 39.07 -24.80 -30.13
CA ALA A 782 38.04 -23.83 -30.54
C ALA A 782 38.23 -23.34 -31.99
N MET A 783 39.48 -23.12 -32.44
CA MET A 783 39.74 -22.71 -33.83
C MET A 783 39.33 -23.78 -34.85
N LYS A 784 39.55 -25.07 -34.54
CA LYS A 784 39.14 -26.18 -35.42
C LYS A 784 37.62 -26.31 -35.54
N TYR A 785 36.88 -25.94 -34.50
CA TYR A 785 35.43 -26.01 -34.50
C TYR A 785 34.81 -24.86 -35.31
N PHE A 786 35.34 -23.64 -35.21
CA PHE A 786 34.80 -22.49 -35.94
C PHE A 786 35.20 -22.44 -37.42
N SER A 787 36.35 -23.02 -37.81
CA SER A 787 36.69 -23.17 -39.23
C SER A 787 35.81 -24.22 -39.93
N SER A 788 35.24 -25.19 -39.19
CA SER A 788 34.33 -26.19 -39.77
C SER A 788 32.91 -25.67 -40.02
N ILE A 789 32.61 -24.43 -39.60
CA ILE A 789 31.26 -23.82 -39.69
C ILE A 789 31.27 -22.59 -40.63
N GLY A 790 32.39 -22.32 -41.34
CA GLY A 790 32.42 -21.39 -42.47
C GLY A 790 32.49 -19.89 -42.12
N TYR A 791 32.87 -19.52 -40.90
CA TYR A 791 33.04 -18.10 -40.51
C TYR A 791 34.45 -17.58 -40.82
N SER A 792 34.55 -16.31 -41.24
CA SER A 792 35.84 -15.67 -41.50
C SER A 792 36.64 -15.43 -40.22
N PRO A 793 37.99 -15.45 -40.27
CA PRO A 793 38.85 -15.39 -39.08
C PRO A 793 38.67 -14.11 -38.23
N SER A 794 38.23 -13.01 -38.85
CA SER A 794 38.01 -11.72 -38.19
C SER A 794 36.73 -11.68 -37.34
N VAL A 795 35.70 -12.45 -37.70
CA VAL A 795 34.44 -12.52 -36.92
C VAL A 795 34.60 -13.46 -35.72
N ALA A 796 35.39 -14.53 -35.87
CA ALA A 796 35.69 -15.47 -34.78
C ALA A 796 36.53 -14.84 -33.65
N MET A 797 37.43 -13.90 -33.99
CA MET A 797 38.25 -13.18 -33.00
C MET A 797 37.37 -12.23 -32.15
N ASN A 798 36.49 -11.46 -32.79
CA ASN A 798 35.58 -10.55 -32.09
C ASN A 798 34.54 -11.27 -31.20
N LEU A 799 34.06 -12.45 -31.61
CA LEU A 799 33.14 -13.24 -30.78
C LEU A 799 33.85 -13.89 -29.58
N ALA A 800 35.10 -14.32 -29.75
CA ALA A 800 35.89 -14.91 -28.68
C ALA A 800 36.24 -13.88 -27.60
N ASP A 801 36.57 -12.64 -27.98
CA ASP A 801 36.82 -11.55 -27.03
C ASP A 801 35.54 -11.12 -26.29
N TYR A 802 34.41 -11.07 -26.99
CA TYR A 802 33.10 -10.77 -26.36
C TYR A 802 32.67 -11.85 -25.35
N LEU A 803 32.97 -13.12 -25.65
CA LEU A 803 32.70 -14.24 -24.74
C LEU A 803 33.69 -14.29 -23.56
N LEU A 804 34.93 -13.84 -23.76
CA LEU A 804 35.91 -13.71 -22.67
C LEU A 804 35.53 -12.60 -21.70
N ASP A 805 35.03 -11.46 -22.20
CA ASP A 805 34.50 -10.38 -21.37
C ASP A 805 33.23 -10.80 -20.63
N LEU A 806 32.33 -11.55 -21.28
CA LEU A 806 31.16 -12.13 -20.61
C LEU A 806 31.58 -13.13 -19.52
N ALA A 807 32.61 -13.93 -19.76
CA ALA A 807 33.17 -14.89 -18.80
C ALA A 807 33.90 -14.20 -17.63
N ASN A 808 34.55 -13.05 -17.86
CA ASN A 808 35.18 -12.24 -16.81
C ASN A 808 34.13 -11.52 -15.95
N VAL A 809 33.04 -11.03 -16.55
CA VAL A 809 31.90 -10.45 -15.83
C VAL A 809 31.17 -11.52 -15.01
N LEU A 810 30.93 -12.71 -15.59
CA LEU A 810 30.38 -13.87 -14.87
C LEU A 810 31.34 -14.39 -13.80
N GLY A 811 32.66 -14.35 -14.03
CA GLY A 811 33.70 -14.71 -13.07
C GLY A 811 33.73 -13.77 -11.86
N LEU A 812 33.62 -12.45 -12.08
CA LEU A 812 33.49 -11.45 -11.01
C LEU A 812 32.18 -11.61 -10.22
N VAL A 813 31.08 -11.97 -10.89
CA VAL A 813 29.79 -12.30 -10.26
C VAL A 813 29.90 -13.57 -9.42
N LEU A 814 30.59 -14.60 -9.91
CA LEU A 814 30.78 -15.88 -9.20
C LEU A 814 31.77 -15.78 -8.04
N ILE A 815 32.82 -14.95 -8.13
CA ILE A 815 33.75 -14.67 -7.04
C ILE A 815 33.05 -13.90 -5.90
N LYS A 816 32.12 -12.98 -6.23
CA LYS A 816 31.27 -12.29 -5.23
C LYS A 816 30.17 -13.17 -4.61
N LEU A 817 29.82 -14.29 -5.24
CA LEU A 817 28.83 -15.26 -4.75
C LEU A 817 29.42 -16.35 -3.82
N ARG A 818 30.73 -16.33 -3.55
CA ARG A 818 31.47 -17.37 -2.80
C ARG A 818 31.21 -17.41 -1.27
N SER A 819 30.14 -16.82 -0.76
CA SER A 819 29.89 -16.72 0.70
C SER A 819 28.81 -17.65 1.27
N LYS A 820 28.05 -18.45 0.49
CA LYS A 820 27.06 -19.37 1.09
C LYS A 820 26.94 -20.74 0.40
N SER A 821 27.21 -21.82 1.14
CA SER A 821 27.29 -23.23 0.73
C SER A 821 25.98 -23.94 0.34
N VAL A 822 24.89 -23.19 0.10
CA VAL A 822 23.57 -23.75 -0.19
C VAL A 822 23.28 -23.82 -1.70
N PHE A 823 23.89 -22.96 -2.52
CA PHE A 823 23.64 -22.90 -3.97
C PHE A 823 24.40 -23.98 -4.77
N LEU A 824 25.55 -24.45 -4.28
CA LEU A 824 26.34 -25.50 -4.96
C LEU A 824 25.59 -26.84 -5.05
N LYS A 825 24.68 -27.13 -4.10
CA LYS A 825 23.85 -28.35 -4.11
C LYS A 825 22.66 -28.28 -5.07
N LEU A 826 22.27 -27.08 -5.50
CA LEU A 826 21.25 -26.89 -6.53
C LEU A 826 21.89 -26.90 -7.93
N GLY A 827 23.03 -26.23 -8.11
CA GLY A 827 23.74 -26.18 -9.40
C GLY A 827 24.20 -27.56 -9.89
N LEU A 828 24.76 -28.40 -9.01
CA LEU A 828 25.17 -29.78 -9.35
C LEU A 828 24.00 -30.71 -9.70
N LYS A 829 22.78 -30.39 -9.27
CA LYS A 829 21.57 -31.17 -9.62
C LYS A 829 20.96 -30.76 -10.95
N VAL A 830 21.20 -29.53 -11.40
CA VAL A 830 20.73 -29.02 -12.69
C VAL A 830 21.71 -29.39 -13.79
N GLY A 831 23.02 -29.40 -13.50
CA GLY A 831 24.05 -29.89 -14.44
C GLY A 831 23.88 -31.36 -14.81
N ASN A 832 23.61 -32.24 -13.83
CA ASN A 832 23.38 -33.68 -14.08
C ASN A 832 21.99 -34.00 -14.66
N PHE A 833 21.16 -33.00 -14.92
CA PHE A 833 19.86 -33.18 -15.58
C PHE A 833 19.89 -32.67 -17.04
N LEU A 834 20.95 -31.96 -17.43
CA LEU A 834 21.13 -31.35 -18.76
C LEU A 834 22.26 -31.99 -19.57
N GLY A 835 23.04 -32.90 -18.99
CA GLY A 835 23.86 -33.89 -19.71
C GLY A 835 23.32 -35.27 -19.45
#